data_AF-G0SF43-F1
#
_entry.id   AF-G0SF43-F1
#
_cell.length_a   1.000
_cell.length_b   1.000
_cell.length_c   1.000
_cell.angle_alpha   90.00
_cell.angle_beta   90.00
_cell.angle_gamma   90.00
#
_symmetry.space_group_name_H-M   'P 1'
#
loop_
_entity.id
_entity.type
_entity.pdbx_description
1 polymer ?
#
loop_
_entity_poly.entity_id
_entity_poly.type
_entity_poly.pdbx_seq_one_letter_code
_entity_poly.pdbx_strand_id
1 'polypeptide(L)'
;MSSYEEPNNPELESFRQQWRAEVQARAARHASSSQRQQHHQHHESHAGPSSTSPAQPIRVTTPRGKPPASAKKTVVKDSEDDYVRSQPFDEPVHAAGAAQGEKGKGAAGTQQEPVTALEHYERAVEKEAAGNLGESLRLYRKAFQMDDQVDQKYRNKHFPKKPAPVSSSTSATGAGFKTTPTSTQKQEPSQPIPLKDLIESFSSLTITPAPPVIEGTPPPPCPIASLPEEILVQILEDVAINDVGDFVRLSLVCKRFAYLVATEDRIWRRICLGSEFGFGGMHYYWQCQITWEPLTEADLIREAEESSNAQDDPNTSGTTTPTTTTSFPAPALTLAARARLHAEEKRAVTLAFYNSPLYSSSWQRMWRLRPRIRFNGVYISTVNYMRPGLGVNQVTWGASPIHIVTYYRYLRFFRDGTVISLLTTAEPGEVVHHLTKEYVAQFAGQNNIPAGANLPGAVMRSALKGRWRMAREGENPGASLSEIEGDVIVETEGVTTLPSTNFNTNANANTTPLSYTMTPRQKGGGGSGGPISFFKSVYDLETLDTRFVVPASVPYRAAVADPSFGKPDKRATAPRWHTFEFWVYYLVFATAVPYMFWVAYDVSRPEDPRYKKYQKYLSDGWIPGRKIVSLYNPSPPPPRSPPFSLQSVIQDRRDEANHHQDVSDAQYHTFRTNLPYMALLLILHPLARKLWNTLVHPIPADAATSPSEAAADLRQRQRTSFDYAFALLYLVALHGFSAAKILLILAANYRLATSLPKRWIPVATWTFNICILFANELCQGYRFRDMAMLWTGPVKKGDPVPPVVQLGRWLDRHGGLINRWEILFNITVLRLISFNLDYYWSLDRRASSPIEVRLVPSHFCLYRNKSNVPKKKQLDPSSLSERDRVALPAPSHAFTFRTYLAYAIYAPLYLTGPILTFNDYISQSRHRPATISGARTLRYGIRFFLALLAMEIILHYDYVCAISKARPNWSSYTPAQLSLLSYFNLHLIWLKLLLPWRFFRLWSLTDGIDPPENMLRCVSNNYSTLSFWRGWHRSYYRWLLRYIYIPLGGTDFSSAAKAVKSVVTYLTVFTFVALWHDIKLNLLVWGWLIVLFFLPEIAANYLFPKRKWEAARPTAYRMLCGVGAVGNVLMMMMANLVGFAVGLDGLESIIKGIFREYQGLVFLGTACGALFVGIQVMFEIRAGELRRGVNLKC
;
A
#
# COMPACT_ATOMS: atom_id res chain seq x y z
N MET A 1 -75.86 29.34 -11.58
CA MET A 1 -76.48 28.99 -10.28
C MET A 1 -76.02 27.58 -9.91
N SER A 2 -75.63 27.21 -8.68
CA SER A 2 -76.16 27.47 -7.32
C SER A 2 -77.35 26.56 -6.98
N SER A 3 -77.45 25.85 -5.84
CA SER A 3 -76.45 25.61 -4.75
C SER A 3 -77.00 24.71 -3.61
N TYR A 4 -76.09 24.02 -2.90
CA TYR A 4 -76.22 23.43 -1.54
C TYR A 4 -77.01 22.12 -1.33
N GLU A 5 -76.75 21.51 -0.16
CA GLU A 5 -77.16 20.18 0.35
C GLU A 5 -76.50 19.00 -0.44
N GLU A 6 -76.05 17.88 0.14
CA GLU A 6 -76.14 17.23 1.48
C GLU A 6 -74.81 16.41 1.72
N PRO A 7 -74.62 15.48 2.71
CA PRO A 7 -75.28 15.21 3.99
C PRO A 7 -74.31 15.10 5.21
N ASN A 8 -74.86 14.83 6.41
CA ASN A 8 -74.10 14.61 7.65
C ASN A 8 -73.41 13.23 7.73
N ASN A 9 -72.22 13.15 8.36
CA ASN A 9 -71.60 11.88 8.79
C ASN A 9 -71.81 11.64 10.31
N PRO A 10 -72.59 10.63 10.73
CA PRO A 10 -72.89 10.37 12.14
C PRO A 10 -71.70 9.84 12.96
N GLU A 11 -70.65 9.29 12.34
CA GLU A 11 -69.45 8.85 13.07
C GLU A 11 -68.73 10.01 13.76
N LEU A 12 -68.75 11.21 13.16
CA LEU A 12 -68.09 12.37 13.73
C LEU A 12 -68.78 12.88 15.00
N GLU A 13 -70.09 12.69 15.14
CA GLU A 13 -70.85 13.15 16.30
C GLU A 13 -70.74 12.18 17.48
N SER A 14 -70.79 10.88 17.24
CA SER A 14 -70.56 9.87 18.29
C SER A 14 -69.14 9.99 18.87
N PHE A 15 -68.13 10.20 18.02
CA PHE A 15 -66.75 10.47 18.44
C PHE A 15 -66.64 11.74 19.30
N ARG A 16 -67.32 12.83 18.91
CA ARG A 16 -67.37 14.09 19.69
C ARG A 16 -68.05 13.93 21.05
N GLN A 17 -69.07 13.06 21.17
CA GLN A 17 -69.72 12.78 22.46
C GLN A 17 -68.81 11.93 23.38
N GLN A 18 -68.21 10.86 22.86
CA GLN A 18 -67.29 10.00 23.62
C GLN A 18 -66.08 10.78 24.14
N TRP A 19 -65.48 11.64 23.30
CA TRP A 19 -64.37 12.52 23.69
C TRP A 19 -64.73 13.43 24.87
N ARG A 20 -65.92 14.05 24.87
CA ARG A 20 -66.38 14.95 25.95
C ARG A 20 -66.55 14.20 27.27
N ALA A 21 -67.12 12.99 27.23
CA ALA A 21 -67.30 12.15 28.41
C ALA A 21 -65.97 11.73 29.03
N GLU A 22 -64.99 11.31 28.23
CA GLU A 22 -63.67 10.90 28.76
C GLU A 22 -62.89 12.09 29.33
N VAL A 23 -62.96 13.28 28.72
CA VAL A 23 -62.32 14.50 29.25
C VAL A 23 -62.89 14.87 30.62
N GLN A 24 -64.21 14.81 30.81
CA GLN A 24 -64.84 15.07 32.12
C GLN A 24 -64.44 14.00 33.17
N ALA A 25 -64.41 12.72 32.79
CA ALA A 25 -64.00 11.63 33.69
C ALA A 25 -62.53 11.73 34.13
N ARG A 26 -61.63 12.22 33.26
CA ARG A 26 -60.22 12.47 33.60
C ARG A 26 -60.05 13.72 34.48
N ALA A 27 -60.82 14.78 34.25
CA ALA A 27 -60.78 15.99 35.09
C ALA A 27 -61.17 15.70 36.55
N ALA A 28 -62.24 14.94 36.77
CA ALA A 28 -62.72 14.62 38.12
C ALA A 28 -61.69 13.83 38.97
N ARG A 29 -60.88 12.96 38.35
CA ARG A 29 -59.91 12.10 39.05
C ARG A 29 -58.63 12.81 39.51
N HIS A 30 -58.33 14.00 39.00
CA HIS A 30 -57.15 14.76 39.43
C HIS A 30 -57.39 15.73 40.60
N ALA A 31 -58.65 15.97 40.98
CA ALA A 31 -58.99 16.86 42.08
C ALA A 31 -58.79 16.21 43.48
N SER A 32 -58.72 14.87 43.57
CA SER A 32 -58.88 14.13 44.82
C SER A 32 -57.58 13.63 45.48
N SER A 33 -56.39 14.10 45.06
CA SER A 33 -55.10 13.59 45.57
C SER A 33 -54.14 14.65 46.12
N SER A 34 -54.58 15.91 46.29
CA SER A 34 -53.70 17.04 46.64
C SER A 34 -54.15 17.79 47.91
N GLN A 35 -54.78 17.10 48.87
CA GLN A 35 -55.11 17.65 50.20
C GLN A 35 -54.81 16.64 51.32
N ARG A 36 -53.53 16.62 51.76
CA ARG A 36 -53.02 16.28 53.11
C ARG A 36 -51.51 16.07 53.03
N GLN A 37 -50.67 16.49 53.97
CA GLN A 37 -50.70 17.65 54.89
C GLN A 37 -49.27 17.76 55.45
N GLN A 38 -48.83 18.95 55.86
CA GLN A 38 -47.53 19.10 56.55
C GLN A 38 -47.66 18.64 58.01
N HIS A 39 -46.69 17.87 58.56
CA HIS A 39 -46.16 18.08 59.92
C HIS A 39 -44.95 17.19 60.30
N HIS A 40 -44.11 17.76 61.18
CA HIS A 40 -43.14 17.21 62.15
C HIS A 40 -42.24 15.97 61.86
N GLN A 41 -40.93 16.26 61.78
CA GLN A 41 -39.88 15.98 62.80
C GLN A 41 -39.91 14.74 63.73
N HIS A 42 -38.71 14.14 63.82
CA HIS A 42 -38.00 13.56 64.99
C HIS A 42 -38.24 12.11 65.51
N HIS A 43 -37.11 11.37 65.44
CA HIS A 43 -36.48 10.44 66.41
C HIS A 43 -37.10 9.08 66.88
N GLU A 44 -36.21 8.08 66.78
CA GLU A 44 -35.86 7.01 67.73
C GLU A 44 -36.50 5.59 67.74
N SER A 45 -35.58 4.61 67.59
CA SER A 45 -35.39 3.27 68.22
C SER A 45 -36.60 2.47 68.77
N HIS A 46 -36.70 1.14 68.55
CA HIS A 46 -35.78 0.13 69.10
C HIS A 46 -35.99 -1.31 68.53
N ALA A 47 -34.99 -2.17 68.78
CA ALA A 47 -35.06 -3.65 68.92
C ALA A 47 -35.37 -4.60 67.72
N GLY A 48 -34.80 -5.81 67.79
CA GLY A 48 -35.10 -7.00 66.95
C GLY A 48 -35.65 -8.14 67.84
N PRO A 49 -35.25 -9.44 67.70
CA PRO A 49 -34.32 -10.07 66.75
C PRO A 49 -34.81 -11.47 66.22
N SER A 50 -33.88 -12.34 65.76
CA SER A 50 -33.99 -13.83 65.63
C SER A 50 -34.95 -14.46 64.56
N SER A 51 -34.71 -15.64 63.97
CA SER A 51 -33.50 -16.50 63.82
C SER A 51 -33.71 -17.64 62.78
N THR A 52 -32.66 -18.48 62.60
CA THR A 52 -32.68 -19.93 62.25
C THR A 52 -32.93 -20.44 60.80
N SER A 53 -31.94 -21.21 60.32
CA SER A 53 -31.93 -22.19 59.20
C SER A 53 -32.39 -23.60 59.71
N PRO A 54 -32.19 -24.79 59.05
CA PRO A 54 -31.53 -25.15 57.75
C PRO A 54 -32.16 -26.33 56.92
N ALA A 55 -31.43 -26.77 55.86
CA ALA A 55 -31.11 -28.18 55.49
C ALA A 55 -31.90 -29.04 54.44
N GLN A 56 -31.14 -29.53 53.43
CA GLN A 56 -31.01 -30.95 52.95
C GLN A 56 -32.08 -31.53 51.93
N PRO A 57 -31.85 -32.67 51.19
CA PRO A 57 -31.96 -32.69 49.71
C PRO A 57 -32.66 -33.98 49.10
N ILE A 58 -32.12 -34.58 47.99
CA ILE A 58 -32.44 -35.91 47.35
C ILE A 58 -33.65 -35.91 46.35
N ARG A 59 -33.75 -36.68 45.22
CA ARG A 59 -32.80 -37.37 44.28
C ARG A 59 -33.55 -38.01 43.05
N VAL A 60 -32.99 -37.93 41.83
CA VAL A 60 -33.16 -38.80 40.60
C VAL A 60 -34.55 -39.07 39.95
N THR A 61 -34.62 -38.92 38.61
CA THR A 61 -35.15 -39.93 37.65
C THR A 61 -34.87 -39.55 36.18
N THR A 62 -34.90 -40.53 35.25
CA THR A 62 -34.93 -40.34 33.77
C THR A 62 -35.81 -41.42 33.14
N PRO A 63 -36.40 -41.20 31.94
CA PRO A 63 -36.03 -42.09 30.82
C PRO A 63 -36.05 -41.47 29.39
N ARG A 64 -35.03 -41.86 28.62
CA ARG A 64 -34.99 -42.28 27.20
C ARG A 64 -36.13 -41.86 26.22
N GLY A 65 -35.76 -41.16 25.13
CA GLY A 65 -36.52 -41.04 23.87
C GLY A 65 -35.58 -40.87 22.65
N LYS A 66 -36.04 -41.19 21.42
CA LYS A 66 -35.24 -41.09 20.17
C LYS A 66 -35.97 -40.26 19.07
N PRO A 67 -35.28 -39.79 18.01
CA PRO A 67 -35.69 -38.60 17.26
C PRO A 67 -36.22 -38.84 15.83
N PRO A 68 -36.84 -37.81 15.20
CA PRO A 68 -36.87 -37.64 13.75
C PRO A 68 -35.66 -36.84 13.23
N ALA A 69 -35.46 -36.79 11.91
CA ALA A 69 -34.32 -36.16 11.24
C ALA A 69 -34.75 -35.09 10.19
N SER A 70 -33.82 -34.63 9.36
CA SER A 70 -33.96 -33.58 8.31
C SER A 70 -33.94 -32.13 8.85
N ALA A 71 -33.25 -31.14 8.24
CA ALA A 71 -32.26 -31.16 7.16
C ALA A 71 -31.11 -30.18 7.46
N LYS A 72 -29.86 -30.52 7.11
CA LYS A 72 -28.72 -29.59 7.19
C LYS A 72 -28.37 -29.04 5.81
N LYS A 73 -28.64 -27.74 5.57
CA LYS A 73 -28.12 -27.02 4.39
C LYS A 73 -26.61 -26.82 4.50
N THR A 74 -25.84 -27.60 3.75
CA THR A 74 -24.37 -27.52 3.72
C THR A 74 -23.90 -26.31 2.93
N VAL A 75 -23.55 -25.21 3.61
CA VAL A 75 -22.98 -24.01 2.95
C VAL A 75 -21.54 -24.29 2.52
N VAL A 76 -21.34 -24.50 1.21
CA VAL A 76 -20.00 -24.50 0.60
C VAL A 76 -19.43 -23.08 0.71
N LYS A 77 -18.21 -22.96 1.26
CA LYS A 77 -17.55 -21.67 1.54
C LYS A 77 -16.14 -21.63 0.94
N ASP A 78 -16.10 -21.56 -0.38
CA ASP A 78 -14.89 -21.30 -1.17
C ASP A 78 -14.56 -19.81 -1.21
N SER A 79 -13.29 -19.48 -1.46
CA SER A 79 -12.70 -18.15 -1.24
C SER A 79 -11.92 -17.63 -2.43
N GLU A 80 -12.62 -17.06 -3.40
CA GLU A 80 -12.08 -16.04 -4.30
C GLU A 80 -12.93 -14.75 -4.17
N ASP A 81 -12.66 -13.74 -5.00
CA ASP A 81 -13.29 -12.41 -5.04
C ASP A 81 -13.10 -11.52 -3.78
N ASP A 82 -12.10 -10.63 -3.86
CA ASP A 82 -11.87 -9.54 -2.90
C ASP A 82 -11.59 -8.21 -3.63
N TYR A 83 -12.51 -7.86 -4.55
CA TYR A 83 -12.63 -6.55 -5.18
C TYR A 83 -14.11 -6.16 -5.30
N VAL A 84 -14.38 -4.86 -5.13
CA VAL A 84 -15.68 -4.19 -5.00
C VAL A 84 -16.81 -4.79 -5.86
N ARG A 85 -17.91 -5.20 -5.21
CA ARG A 85 -19.17 -5.58 -5.86
C ARG A 85 -20.21 -4.46 -5.69
N SER A 86 -20.77 -3.96 -6.78
CA SER A 86 -21.96 -3.09 -6.80
C SER A 86 -23.19 -3.88 -7.24
N GLN A 87 -24.36 -3.60 -6.65
CA GLN A 87 -25.64 -4.14 -7.12
C GLN A 87 -26.34 -3.11 -8.03
N PRO A 88 -27.11 -3.55 -9.03
CA PRO A 88 -27.96 -2.67 -9.83
C PRO A 88 -29.17 -2.18 -9.01
N PHE A 89 -29.77 -1.11 -9.50
CA PHE A 89 -30.96 -0.46 -8.96
C PHE A 89 -32.07 -0.66 -9.99
N ASP A 90 -33.12 -1.40 -9.65
CA ASP A 90 -34.51 -1.27 -10.12
C ASP A 90 -35.38 -2.44 -9.60
N GLU A 91 -36.64 -2.12 -9.29
CA GLU A 91 -37.78 -2.95 -8.81
C GLU A 91 -38.07 -3.02 -7.28
N PRO A 92 -39.36 -3.09 -6.86
CA PRO A 92 -39.78 -2.43 -5.62
C PRO A 92 -40.73 -3.23 -4.67
N VAL A 93 -41.18 -2.51 -3.63
CA VAL A 93 -42.37 -2.69 -2.77
C VAL A 93 -42.40 -3.76 -1.64
N HIS A 94 -43.19 -3.37 -0.63
CA HIS A 94 -43.88 -4.10 0.44
C HIS A 94 -43.13 -4.50 1.73
N ALA A 95 -43.82 -4.23 2.84
CA ALA A 95 -43.39 -4.47 4.21
C ALA A 95 -44.47 -5.25 4.97
N ALA A 96 -44.07 -6.34 5.60
CA ALA A 96 -44.75 -7.07 6.66
C ALA A 96 -43.67 -7.91 7.38
N GLY A 97 -43.74 -8.23 8.67
CA GLY A 97 -44.64 -7.81 9.74
C GLY A 97 -44.10 -8.45 11.04
N ALA A 98 -44.17 -7.77 12.19
CA ALA A 98 -43.40 -8.17 13.39
C ALA A 98 -44.28 -8.57 14.59
N ALA A 99 -44.06 -9.79 15.09
CA ALA A 99 -44.57 -10.37 16.34
C ALA A 99 -43.77 -11.65 16.64
N GLN A 100 -43.45 -12.09 17.86
CA GLN A 100 -43.51 -11.56 19.23
C GLN A 100 -42.21 -12.07 19.95
N GLY A 101 -41.67 -11.49 21.02
CA GLY A 101 -42.24 -11.40 22.37
C GLY A 101 -41.86 -12.65 23.19
N GLU A 102 -41.41 -12.61 24.44
CA GLU A 102 -41.05 -11.53 25.39
C GLU A 102 -39.81 -12.00 26.21
N LYS A 103 -39.32 -11.47 27.35
CA LYS A 103 -39.60 -10.37 28.32
C LYS A 103 -38.20 -10.02 28.92
N GLY A 104 -37.90 -9.14 29.88
CA GLY A 104 -38.60 -8.29 30.87
C GLY A 104 -37.63 -8.11 32.07
N LYS A 105 -37.54 -7.03 32.85
CA LYS A 105 -38.33 -5.79 33.01
C LYS A 105 -37.43 -4.63 33.47
N GLY A 106 -37.84 -3.39 33.19
CA GLY A 106 -37.34 -2.16 33.82
C GLY A 106 -38.44 -1.08 33.76
N ALA A 107 -38.58 -0.26 34.79
CA ALA A 107 -39.73 0.66 34.91
C ALA A 107 -39.61 1.89 33.98
N ALA A 108 -40.75 2.36 33.47
CA ALA A 108 -40.84 3.53 32.60
C ALA A 108 -41.67 4.64 33.25
N GLY A 109 -41.14 5.87 33.26
CA GLY A 109 -41.92 7.08 33.55
C GLY A 109 -42.48 7.68 32.26
N THR A 110 -43.72 8.16 32.30
CA THR A 110 -44.42 8.70 31.13
C THR A 110 -43.71 9.94 30.58
N GLN A 111 -43.34 9.92 29.30
CA GLN A 111 -42.85 11.11 28.58
C GLN A 111 -43.81 11.40 27.43
N GLN A 112 -44.31 12.64 27.34
CA GLN A 112 -45.07 13.08 26.17
C GLN A 112 -44.15 13.10 24.94
N GLU A 113 -44.66 12.68 23.79
CA GLU A 113 -43.88 12.77 22.55
C GLU A 113 -43.79 14.25 22.12
N PRO A 114 -42.59 14.81 21.90
CA PRO A 114 -42.44 16.19 21.46
C PRO A 114 -43.10 16.41 20.09
N VAL A 115 -43.66 17.60 19.88
CA VAL A 115 -44.60 17.87 18.76
C VAL A 115 -43.97 18.76 17.69
N THR A 116 -43.08 19.67 18.07
CA THR A 116 -42.36 20.55 17.14
C THR A 116 -40.98 20.02 16.79
N ALA A 117 -40.46 20.44 15.63
CA ALA A 117 -39.11 20.10 15.18
C ALA A 117 -38.03 20.47 16.22
N LEU A 118 -38.18 21.64 16.87
CA LEU A 118 -37.24 22.14 17.86
C LEU A 118 -37.23 21.31 19.15
N GLU A 119 -38.40 20.86 19.62
CA GLU A 119 -38.48 19.95 20.76
C GLU A 119 -37.92 18.57 20.40
N HIS A 120 -38.14 18.06 19.17
CA HIS A 120 -37.47 16.85 18.69
C HIS A 120 -35.94 16.99 18.69
N TYR A 121 -35.41 18.17 18.35
CA TYR A 121 -33.98 18.47 18.39
C TYR A 121 -33.45 18.54 19.82
N GLU A 122 -34.16 19.24 20.71
CA GLU A 122 -33.84 19.32 22.15
C GLU A 122 -33.82 17.94 22.79
N ARG A 123 -34.83 17.11 22.53
CA ARG A 123 -34.87 15.70 22.98
C ARG A 123 -33.76 14.84 22.37
N ALA A 124 -33.32 15.14 21.14
CA ALA A 124 -32.21 14.43 20.52
C ALA A 124 -30.86 14.77 21.18
N VAL A 125 -30.64 16.03 21.55
CA VAL A 125 -29.45 16.49 22.31
C VAL A 125 -29.45 15.88 23.71
N GLU A 126 -30.59 15.89 24.42
CA GLU A 126 -30.73 15.23 25.73
C GLU A 126 -30.38 13.73 25.67
N LYS A 127 -30.90 13.01 24.66
CA LYS A 127 -30.64 11.58 24.47
C LYS A 127 -29.20 11.30 24.03
N GLU A 128 -28.54 12.23 23.34
CA GLU A 128 -27.12 12.16 22.99
C GLU A 128 -26.24 12.34 24.23
N ALA A 129 -26.53 13.35 25.07
CA ALA A 129 -25.86 13.59 26.35
C ALA A 129 -26.06 12.43 27.34
N ALA A 130 -27.23 11.79 27.32
CA ALA A 130 -27.52 10.56 28.07
C ALA A 130 -26.94 9.28 27.42
N GLY A 131 -26.13 9.39 26.37
CA GLY A 131 -25.44 8.26 25.70
C GLY A 131 -26.33 7.37 24.82
N ASN A 132 -27.65 7.60 24.76
CA ASN A 132 -28.58 6.83 23.93
C ASN A 132 -28.60 7.33 22.47
N LEU A 133 -27.46 7.12 21.81
CA LEU A 133 -27.19 7.49 20.41
C LEU A 133 -28.23 6.90 19.44
N GLY A 134 -28.77 5.71 19.72
CA GLY A 134 -29.76 5.06 18.84
C GLY A 134 -31.10 5.80 18.78
N GLU A 135 -31.58 6.28 19.92
CA GLU A 135 -32.83 7.05 20.01
C GLU A 135 -32.62 8.51 19.58
N SER A 136 -31.51 9.12 20.02
CA SER A 136 -31.07 10.46 19.59
C SER A 136 -31.01 10.59 18.06
N LEU A 137 -30.40 9.63 17.36
CA LEU A 137 -30.30 9.64 15.89
C LEU A 137 -31.64 9.44 15.17
N ARG A 138 -32.70 8.96 15.84
CA ARG A 138 -34.07 8.99 15.27
C ARG A 138 -34.71 10.36 15.49
N LEU A 139 -34.56 10.94 16.68
CA LEU A 139 -35.11 12.25 17.03
C LEU A 139 -34.48 13.38 16.19
N TYR A 140 -33.17 13.40 16.00
CA TYR A 140 -32.51 14.35 15.09
C TYR A 140 -33.03 14.26 13.65
N ARG A 141 -33.29 13.05 13.13
CA ARG A 141 -33.86 12.89 11.78
C ARG A 141 -35.28 13.42 11.72
N LYS A 142 -36.13 13.12 12.72
CA LYS A 142 -37.50 13.65 12.79
C LYS A 142 -37.51 15.17 12.89
N ALA A 143 -36.58 15.76 13.65
CA ALA A 143 -36.38 17.21 13.74
C ALA A 143 -36.04 17.85 12.38
N PHE A 144 -34.94 17.45 11.73
CA PHE A 144 -34.54 18.01 10.43
C PHE A 144 -35.57 17.74 9.32
N GLN A 145 -36.24 16.57 9.34
CA GLN A 145 -37.29 16.24 8.36
C GLN A 145 -38.57 17.09 8.54
N MET A 146 -38.74 17.76 9.69
CA MET A 146 -39.82 18.72 9.94
C MET A 146 -39.38 20.18 9.75
N ASP A 147 -38.08 20.49 9.94
CA ASP A 147 -37.50 21.82 9.72
C ASP A 147 -35.99 21.72 9.46
N ASP A 148 -35.57 21.97 8.22
CA ASP A 148 -34.18 21.87 7.77
C ASP A 148 -33.25 22.95 8.38
N GLN A 149 -33.79 23.96 9.10
CA GLN A 149 -33.04 24.99 9.83
C GLN A 149 -33.23 24.91 11.36
N VAL A 150 -33.69 23.77 11.88
CA VAL A 150 -33.92 23.56 13.30
C VAL A 150 -32.67 23.77 14.17
N ASP A 151 -31.47 23.48 13.64
CA ASP A 151 -30.19 23.69 14.34
C ASP A 151 -29.89 25.19 14.56
N GLN A 152 -30.27 26.04 13.60
CA GLN A 152 -30.15 27.49 13.72
C GLN A 152 -31.18 28.04 14.71
N LYS A 153 -32.40 27.52 14.72
CA LYS A 153 -33.42 27.88 15.72
C LYS A 153 -33.01 27.47 17.14
N TYR A 154 -32.48 26.26 17.30
CA TYR A 154 -31.87 25.79 18.55
C TYR A 154 -30.71 26.70 18.99
N ARG A 155 -29.77 26.99 18.09
CA ARG A 155 -28.62 27.84 18.44
C ARG A 155 -29.01 29.28 18.75
N ASN A 156 -30.04 29.84 18.10
CA ASN A 156 -30.52 31.18 18.41
C ASN A 156 -31.30 31.24 19.74
N LYS A 157 -32.02 30.15 20.10
CA LYS A 157 -32.71 30.00 21.40
C LYS A 157 -31.73 29.88 22.57
N HIS A 158 -30.68 29.07 22.43
CA HIS A 158 -29.74 28.76 23.52
C HIS A 158 -28.44 29.61 23.52
N PHE A 159 -28.08 30.23 22.40
CA PHE A 159 -26.84 31.01 22.24
C PHE A 159 -27.03 32.31 21.42
N PRO A 160 -27.93 33.23 21.83
CA PRO A 160 -28.14 34.50 21.14
C PRO A 160 -26.88 35.39 21.15
N LYS A 161 -26.57 36.04 20.03
CA LYS A 161 -25.44 36.98 19.90
C LYS A 161 -25.83 38.38 20.36
N LYS A 162 -24.92 39.08 21.06
CA LYS A 162 -25.03 40.53 21.28
C LYS A 162 -24.86 41.31 19.95
N PRO A 163 -25.51 42.47 19.78
CA PRO A 163 -25.29 43.35 18.63
C PRO A 163 -23.87 43.92 18.58
N ALA A 164 -23.40 44.26 17.39
CA ALA A 164 -22.19 45.06 17.18
C ALA A 164 -22.52 46.56 17.14
N PRO A 165 -21.63 47.45 17.61
CA PRO A 165 -21.84 48.90 17.54
C PRO A 165 -21.75 49.43 16.10
N VAL A 166 -22.49 50.51 15.83
CA VAL A 166 -22.57 51.16 14.52
C VAL A 166 -21.50 52.26 14.40
N SER A 167 -20.92 52.42 13.21
CA SER A 167 -19.95 53.48 12.91
C SER A 167 -20.61 54.84 12.63
N SER A 168 -20.12 55.90 13.25
CA SER A 168 -20.42 57.29 12.88
C SER A 168 -19.12 58.12 12.83
N SER A 169 -19.08 59.11 11.94
CA SER A 169 -17.94 60.01 11.74
C SER A 169 -18.06 61.29 12.60
N THR A 170 -16.97 62.06 12.74
CA THR A 170 -16.72 63.33 12.00
C THR A 170 -15.72 64.26 12.75
N SER A 171 -14.75 64.82 12.01
CA SER A 171 -14.03 66.11 12.21
C SER A 171 -13.45 66.57 13.58
N ALA A 172 -12.11 66.55 13.66
CA ALA A 172 -11.22 67.75 13.62
C ALA A 172 -10.89 68.62 14.86
N THR A 173 -9.77 69.35 14.70
CA THR A 173 -9.13 70.37 15.57
C THR A 173 -8.42 69.88 16.85
N GLY A 174 -7.20 70.32 17.19
CA GLY A 174 -6.22 71.10 16.39
C GLY A 174 -4.95 71.53 17.14
N ALA A 175 -3.82 71.65 16.40
CA ALA A 175 -2.49 72.18 16.78
C ALA A 175 -1.64 71.40 17.84
N GLY A 176 -0.31 71.28 17.72
CA GLY A 176 0.56 71.66 16.57
C GLY A 176 2.08 71.53 16.83
N PHE A 177 2.88 71.67 15.76
CA PHE A 177 4.36 71.71 15.66
C PHE A 177 5.10 70.35 15.86
N LYS A 178 6.16 69.99 15.09
CA LYS A 178 6.81 70.65 13.92
C LYS A 178 7.47 69.61 12.96
N THR A 179 7.83 70.08 11.75
CA THR A 179 8.34 69.33 10.56
C THR A 179 9.72 68.65 10.73
N THR A 180 10.00 67.42 10.26
CA THR A 180 10.31 66.92 8.86
C THR A 180 11.50 67.59 8.15
N PRO A 181 12.23 66.92 7.21
CA PRO A 181 11.92 65.71 6.38
C PRO A 181 12.63 64.42 6.90
N THR A 182 13.05 63.34 6.18
CA THR A 182 13.32 63.08 4.73
C THR A 182 13.31 61.57 4.36
N SER A 183 13.10 61.28 3.06
CA SER A 183 13.43 60.05 2.28
C SER A 183 12.98 58.66 2.76
N THR A 184 11.92 58.15 2.12
CA THR A 184 11.64 56.71 1.99
C THR A 184 12.67 56.04 1.06
N GLN A 185 13.47 55.09 1.57
CA GLN A 185 14.17 54.12 0.71
C GLN A 185 13.47 52.76 0.72
N LYS A 186 13.36 52.17 -0.48
CA LYS A 186 12.68 50.90 -0.75
C LYS A 186 13.70 49.77 -0.66
N GLN A 187 13.95 49.27 0.55
CA GLN A 187 14.92 48.18 0.74
C GLN A 187 14.47 46.87 0.07
N GLU A 188 15.44 46.19 -0.54
CA GLU A 188 15.32 44.86 -1.11
C GLU A 188 15.17 43.80 0.00
N PRO A 189 14.61 42.60 -0.32
CA PRO A 189 14.63 41.48 0.62
C PRO A 189 16.07 41.01 0.85
N SER A 190 16.65 41.40 1.98
CA SER A 190 17.98 40.96 2.41
C SER A 190 18.05 39.45 2.57
N GLN A 191 19.24 38.88 2.31
CA GLN A 191 19.44 37.43 2.40
C GLN A 191 19.24 36.92 3.83
N PRO A 192 18.74 35.68 4.03
CA PRO A 192 18.53 35.12 5.35
C PRO A 192 19.86 34.97 6.10
N ILE A 193 20.06 35.82 7.11
CA ILE A 193 21.23 35.82 7.99
C ILE A 193 21.37 34.43 8.66
N PRO A 194 22.57 33.82 8.70
CA PRO A 194 22.81 32.58 9.41
C PRO A 194 22.37 32.64 10.87
N LEU A 195 21.83 31.54 11.40
CA LEU A 195 21.23 31.52 12.75
C LEU A 195 22.23 31.91 13.86
N LYS A 196 23.53 31.63 13.69
CA LYS A 196 24.57 32.07 14.65
C LYS A 196 24.62 33.60 14.68
N ASP A 197 24.88 34.21 13.54
CA ASP A 197 25.09 35.66 13.38
C ASP A 197 23.82 36.43 13.78
N LEU A 198 22.64 35.85 13.52
CA LEU A 198 21.36 36.37 14.00
C LEU A 198 21.25 36.35 15.54
N ILE A 199 21.64 35.25 16.21
CA ILE A 199 21.68 35.18 17.67
C ILE A 199 22.74 36.13 18.23
N GLU A 200 23.90 36.22 17.60
CA GLU A 200 25.01 37.10 17.99
C GLU A 200 24.59 38.59 17.91
N SER A 201 23.72 38.95 16.95
CA SER A 201 23.10 40.29 16.88
C SER A 201 22.18 40.65 18.06
N PHE A 202 21.82 39.68 18.92
CA PHE A 202 21.00 39.91 20.12
C PHE A 202 21.84 40.17 21.38
N SER A 203 23.17 40.00 21.31
CA SER A 203 24.12 40.16 22.44
C SER A 203 24.13 41.57 23.05
N SER A 204 23.78 42.60 22.29
CA SER A 204 23.70 44.00 22.72
C SER A 204 22.29 44.46 23.15
N LEU A 205 21.28 43.58 23.07
CA LEU A 205 19.89 43.95 23.34
C LEU A 205 19.52 43.76 24.81
N THR A 206 18.86 44.78 25.38
CA THR A 206 18.25 44.76 26.71
C THR A 206 16.76 44.37 26.65
N ILE A 207 16.14 44.14 27.81
CA ILE A 207 14.70 43.88 27.92
C ILE A 207 14.00 45.24 27.97
N THR A 208 13.24 45.59 26.94
CA THR A 208 12.42 46.82 26.94
C THR A 208 11.09 46.57 27.67
N PRO A 209 10.62 47.48 28.55
CA PRO A 209 9.28 47.42 29.09
C PRO A 209 8.23 47.57 27.98
N ALA A 210 6.99 47.14 28.24
CA ALA A 210 5.89 47.39 27.31
C ALA A 210 5.60 48.90 27.20
N PRO A 211 5.20 49.41 26.02
CA PRO A 211 4.78 50.80 25.88
C PRO A 211 3.52 51.07 26.74
N PRO A 212 3.31 52.31 27.19
CA PRO A 212 2.11 52.68 27.94
C PRO A 212 0.85 52.47 27.10
N VAL A 213 -0.23 52.02 27.74
CA VAL A 213 -1.51 51.71 27.07
C VAL A 213 -2.25 52.97 26.60
N ILE A 214 -1.95 54.11 27.22
CA ILE A 214 -2.46 55.43 26.84
C ILE A 214 -1.25 56.37 26.67
N GLU A 215 -1.19 57.06 25.55
CA GLU A 215 -0.13 58.01 25.23
C GLU A 215 -0.07 59.13 26.28
N GLY A 216 1.10 59.33 26.90
CA GLY A 216 1.27 60.25 28.04
C GLY A 216 1.13 59.64 29.44
N THR A 217 0.73 58.37 29.59
CA THR A 217 0.80 57.65 30.88
C THR A 217 2.18 57.00 31.08
N PRO A 218 2.64 56.78 32.33
CA PRO A 218 3.89 56.06 32.58
C PRO A 218 3.80 54.59 32.10
N PRO A 219 4.88 54.00 31.57
CA PRO A 219 4.87 52.61 31.14
C PRO A 219 4.62 51.65 32.32
N PRO A 220 3.92 50.52 32.10
CA PRO A 220 3.70 49.54 33.15
C PRO A 220 5.04 49.00 33.69
N PRO A 221 5.17 48.80 35.02
CA PRO A 221 6.43 48.37 35.63
C PRO A 221 6.84 46.99 35.11
N CYS A 222 8.11 46.85 34.74
CA CYS A 222 8.69 45.59 34.25
C CYS A 222 9.88 45.19 35.16
N PRO A 223 9.64 44.60 36.34
CA PRO A 223 10.72 44.35 37.32
C PRO A 223 11.87 43.50 36.78
N ILE A 224 11.58 42.59 35.84
CA ILE A 224 12.58 41.72 35.20
C ILE A 224 13.52 42.49 34.24
N ALA A 225 13.14 43.68 33.76
CA ALA A 225 14.01 44.56 32.97
C ALA A 225 14.97 45.38 33.84
N SER A 226 14.72 45.47 35.15
CA SER A 226 15.58 46.14 36.14
C SER A 226 16.50 45.20 36.92
N LEU A 227 16.52 43.89 36.59
CA LEU A 227 17.42 42.93 37.23
C LEU A 227 18.81 42.93 36.56
N PRO A 228 19.90 42.79 37.34
CA PRO A 228 21.23 42.46 36.80
C PRO A 228 21.23 41.13 36.05
N GLU A 229 22.15 40.97 35.11
CA GLU A 229 22.23 39.79 34.25
C GLU A 229 22.57 38.52 35.03
N GLU A 230 23.36 38.64 36.10
CA GLU A 230 23.73 37.55 37.00
C GLU A 230 22.51 37.00 37.74
N ILE A 231 21.62 37.89 38.19
CA ILE A 231 20.36 37.54 38.84
C ILE A 231 19.38 36.94 37.83
N LEU A 232 19.33 37.47 36.62
CA LEU A 232 18.52 36.93 35.53
C LEU A 232 19.00 35.52 35.10
N VAL A 233 20.32 35.30 35.00
CA VAL A 233 20.91 34.00 34.70
C VAL A 233 20.64 33.00 35.83
N GLN A 234 20.72 33.42 37.09
CA GLN A 234 20.33 32.57 38.23
C GLN A 234 18.85 32.17 38.14
N ILE A 235 17.93 33.11 37.90
CA ILE A 235 16.50 32.83 37.71
C ILE A 235 16.28 31.87 36.51
N LEU A 236 17.03 32.03 35.42
CA LEU A 236 16.96 31.13 34.27
C LEU A 236 17.56 29.74 34.57
N GLU A 237 18.59 29.64 35.40
CA GLU A 237 19.14 28.36 35.89
C GLU A 237 18.12 27.63 36.78
N ASP A 238 17.47 28.34 37.70
CA ASP A 238 16.42 27.79 38.56
C ASP A 238 15.18 27.37 37.76
N VAL A 239 14.74 28.16 36.77
CA VAL A 239 13.67 27.76 35.84
C VAL A 239 14.07 26.54 35.02
N ALA A 240 15.33 26.45 34.57
CA ALA A 240 15.84 25.29 33.83
C ALA A 240 15.93 24.01 34.68
N ILE A 241 16.25 24.12 35.97
CA ILE A 241 16.22 23.01 36.93
C ILE A 241 14.77 22.55 37.20
N ASN A 242 13.78 23.45 37.11
CA ASN A 242 12.36 23.14 37.31
C ASN A 242 11.70 22.50 36.06
N ASP A 243 11.76 23.14 34.88
CA ASP A 243 11.50 22.49 33.58
C ASP A 243 12.29 23.16 32.46
N VAL A 244 13.26 22.42 31.90
CA VAL A 244 14.05 22.80 30.72
C VAL A 244 13.18 23.21 29.52
N GLY A 245 11.96 22.68 29.41
CA GLY A 245 10.98 23.06 28.40
C GLY A 245 10.44 24.48 28.56
N ASP A 246 10.24 24.95 29.79
CA ASP A 246 9.81 26.33 30.06
C ASP A 246 10.98 27.32 29.97
N PHE A 247 12.17 26.95 30.43
CA PHE A 247 13.40 27.69 30.14
C PHE A 247 13.58 27.93 28.63
N VAL A 248 13.38 26.90 27.79
CA VAL A 248 13.45 27.07 26.33
C VAL A 248 12.30 27.92 25.77
N ARG A 249 11.08 27.86 26.34
CA ARG A 249 9.96 28.72 25.91
C ARG A 249 10.21 30.21 26.16
N LEU A 250 11.01 30.58 27.17
CA LEU A 250 11.36 31.98 27.42
C LEU A 250 12.08 32.65 26.25
N SER A 251 12.78 31.88 25.39
CA SER A 251 13.37 32.38 24.13
C SER A 251 12.35 33.01 23.17
N LEU A 252 11.05 32.72 23.32
CA LEU A 252 9.98 33.29 22.50
C LEU A 252 9.48 34.65 23.00
N VAL A 253 9.88 35.08 24.20
CA VAL A 253 9.37 36.31 24.85
C VAL A 253 10.08 37.55 24.34
N CYS A 254 11.41 37.54 24.28
CA CYS A 254 12.21 38.65 23.77
C CYS A 254 13.56 38.17 23.22
N LYS A 255 14.20 39.00 22.37
CA LYS A 255 15.50 38.70 21.77
C LYS A 255 16.62 38.48 22.82
N ARG A 256 16.57 39.16 23.98
CA ARG A 256 17.55 38.95 25.07
C ARG A 256 17.41 37.56 25.71
N PHE A 257 16.19 37.07 25.93
CA PHE A 257 16.00 35.67 26.37
C PHE A 257 16.37 34.67 25.27
N ALA A 258 16.12 34.99 23.99
CA ALA A 258 16.58 34.17 22.87
C ALA A 258 18.12 34.05 22.82
N TYR A 259 18.84 35.13 23.15
CA TYR A 259 20.29 35.13 23.33
C TYR A 259 20.70 34.23 24.51
N LEU A 260 20.26 34.55 25.72
CA LEU A 260 20.68 33.84 26.95
C LEU A 260 20.37 32.33 26.89
N VAL A 261 19.19 31.93 26.42
CA VAL A 261 18.82 30.51 26.24
C VAL A 261 19.73 29.83 25.20
N ALA A 262 20.23 30.56 24.21
CA ALA A 262 21.10 30.02 23.17
C ALA A 262 22.59 29.98 23.55
N THR A 263 23.08 30.94 24.35
CA THR A 263 24.51 31.13 24.62
C THR A 263 24.97 30.82 26.04
N GLU A 264 24.08 30.86 27.05
CA GLU A 264 24.49 30.69 28.44
C GLU A 264 24.76 29.21 28.79
N ASP A 265 26.02 28.82 28.60
CA ASP A 265 26.48 27.44 28.72
C ASP A 265 26.51 26.94 30.17
N ARG A 266 26.55 27.83 31.19
CA ARG A 266 26.45 27.43 32.61
C ARG A 266 25.14 26.69 32.89
N ILE A 267 24.02 27.22 32.38
CA ILE A 267 22.69 26.62 32.54
C ILE A 267 22.66 25.26 31.83
N TRP A 268 23.16 25.17 30.59
CA TRP A 268 23.21 23.90 29.86
C TRP A 268 24.11 22.85 30.51
N ARG A 269 25.23 23.26 31.13
CA ARG A 269 26.11 22.43 31.94
C ARG A 269 25.42 21.94 33.21
N ARG A 270 24.69 22.81 33.92
CA ARG A 270 23.89 22.46 35.10
C ARG A 270 22.78 21.47 34.78
N ILE A 271 22.08 21.67 33.66
CA ILE A 271 21.08 20.72 33.14
C ILE A 271 21.75 19.37 32.89
N CYS A 272 22.82 19.32 32.09
CA CYS A 272 23.45 18.06 31.67
C CYS A 272 24.03 17.24 32.82
N LEU A 273 24.70 17.88 33.78
CA LEU A 273 25.35 17.22 34.92
C LEU A 273 24.38 16.90 36.08
N GLY A 274 23.20 17.50 36.09
CA GLY A 274 22.18 17.26 37.11
C GLY A 274 21.60 15.83 37.08
N SER A 275 21.12 15.36 38.23
CA SER A 275 20.27 14.17 38.34
C SER A 275 18.78 14.51 38.18
N GLU A 276 18.43 15.79 38.30
CA GLU A 276 17.06 16.31 38.24
C GLU A 276 16.52 16.22 36.82
N PHE A 277 17.29 16.62 35.80
CA PHE A 277 16.90 16.50 34.39
C PHE A 277 18.01 15.94 33.49
N GLY A 278 19.26 15.99 33.94
CA GLY A 278 20.44 15.60 33.17
C GLY A 278 20.71 14.11 33.08
N PHE A 279 21.92 13.81 32.60
CA PHE A 279 22.40 12.45 32.40
C PHE A 279 22.77 11.76 33.71
N GLY A 280 22.91 12.49 34.83
CA GLY A 280 23.04 11.89 36.16
C GLY A 280 21.82 11.04 36.58
N GLY A 281 20.65 11.32 35.99
CA GLY A 281 19.43 10.53 36.14
C GLY A 281 19.36 9.26 35.28
N MET A 282 20.40 8.94 34.48
CA MET A 282 20.53 7.65 33.81
C MET A 282 21.23 6.64 34.73
N HIS A 283 20.70 5.43 34.84
CA HIS A 283 21.18 4.39 35.75
C HIS A 283 21.67 3.19 34.95
N TYR A 284 22.94 2.81 35.14
CA TYR A 284 23.57 1.66 34.47
C TYR A 284 23.60 0.40 35.38
N TYR A 285 23.21 0.57 36.64
CA TYR A 285 23.07 -0.44 37.70
C TYR A 285 21.62 -0.42 38.20
N TRP A 286 21.13 -1.51 38.80
CA TRP A 286 19.80 -1.48 39.40
C TRP A 286 19.76 -0.51 40.59
N GLN A 287 18.62 0.15 40.82
CA GLN A 287 18.43 1.11 41.93
C GLN A 287 17.45 0.61 42.99
N CYS A 288 16.62 -0.36 42.62
CA CYS A 288 15.53 -0.92 43.43
C CYS A 288 15.27 -2.38 43.00
N GLN A 289 14.54 -3.11 43.83
CA GLN A 289 13.96 -4.40 43.47
C GLN A 289 12.78 -4.21 42.49
N ILE A 290 12.36 -5.31 41.85
CA ILE A 290 11.20 -5.31 40.92
C ILE A 290 9.90 -4.88 41.65
N THR A 291 9.82 -5.15 42.95
CA THR A 291 8.77 -4.76 43.91
C THR A 291 8.73 -3.25 44.23
N TRP A 292 9.72 -2.48 43.76
CA TRP A 292 10.06 -1.10 44.17
C TRP A 292 10.60 -0.94 45.60
N GLU A 293 10.93 -2.03 46.28
CA GLU A 293 11.63 -1.97 47.56
C GLU A 293 13.13 -1.64 47.35
N PRO A 294 13.82 -1.07 48.35
CA PRO A 294 15.27 -0.85 48.29
C PRO A 294 16.02 -2.16 48.03
N LEU A 295 17.17 -2.08 47.35
CA LEU A 295 18.03 -3.25 47.15
C LEU A 295 18.56 -3.77 48.49
N THR A 296 18.52 -5.09 48.67
CA THR A 296 19.12 -5.76 49.84
C THR A 296 20.63 -5.94 49.64
N GLU A 297 21.36 -6.18 50.73
CA GLU A 297 22.79 -6.48 50.69
C GLU A 297 23.09 -7.72 49.80
N ALA A 298 22.20 -8.71 49.80
CA ALA A 298 22.27 -9.88 48.91
C ALA A 298 22.10 -9.51 47.42
N ASP A 299 21.22 -8.57 47.07
CA ASP A 299 21.09 -8.08 45.68
C ASP A 299 22.40 -7.42 45.20
N LEU A 300 23.06 -6.67 46.08
CA LEU A 300 24.28 -5.91 45.79
C LEU A 300 25.52 -6.80 45.66
N ILE A 301 25.60 -7.86 46.48
CA ILE A 301 26.61 -8.92 46.36
C ILE A 301 26.42 -9.64 45.01
N ARG A 302 25.20 -10.06 44.69
CA ARG A 302 24.88 -10.75 43.44
C ARG A 302 25.16 -9.89 42.19
N GLU A 303 24.88 -8.59 42.22
CA GLU A 303 25.24 -7.65 41.15
C GLU A 303 26.77 -7.46 41.03
N ALA A 304 27.52 -7.59 42.14
CA ALA A 304 28.98 -7.54 42.11
C ALA A 304 29.58 -8.82 41.50
N GLU A 305 29.10 -10.00 41.92
CA GLU A 305 29.50 -11.32 41.38
C GLU A 305 29.21 -11.44 39.88
N GLU A 306 28.05 -10.95 39.42
CA GLU A 306 27.71 -10.85 38.00
C GLU A 306 28.72 -9.98 37.21
N SER A 307 29.33 -8.97 37.85
CA SER A 307 30.31 -8.10 37.21
C SER A 307 31.76 -8.58 37.29
N SER A 308 32.14 -9.42 38.26
CA SER A 308 33.48 -10.04 38.29
C SER A 308 33.60 -11.18 37.27
N ASN A 309 32.55 -12.02 37.16
CA ASN A 309 32.56 -13.18 36.27
C ASN A 309 32.54 -12.83 34.77
N ALA A 310 32.33 -11.57 34.40
CA ALA A 310 32.40 -11.08 33.03
C ALA A 310 33.84 -10.79 32.54
N GLN A 311 34.84 -10.87 33.43
CA GLN A 311 36.23 -10.48 33.14
C GLN A 311 37.13 -11.66 32.75
N ASP A 312 36.79 -12.89 33.18
CA ASP A 312 37.64 -14.10 33.08
C ASP A 312 37.32 -14.99 31.86
N ASP A 313 37.34 -14.44 30.64
CA ASP A 313 37.30 -15.22 29.38
C ASP A 313 38.73 -15.37 28.80
N PRO A 314 39.37 -16.55 28.89
CA PRO A 314 40.83 -16.70 28.80
C PRO A 314 41.45 -16.55 27.39
N ASN A 315 40.70 -16.11 26.39
CA ASN A 315 41.14 -16.04 24.98
C ASN A 315 41.56 -14.65 24.47
N THR A 316 41.57 -13.60 25.30
CA THR A 316 41.83 -12.22 24.84
C THR A 316 43.23 -11.71 25.21
N SER A 317 44.27 -12.24 24.57
CA SER A 317 45.65 -11.73 24.72
C SER A 317 45.91 -10.52 23.80
N GLY A 318 45.90 -9.29 24.33
CA GLY A 318 46.21 -8.11 23.52
C GLY A 318 46.26 -6.76 24.25
N THR A 319 47.47 -6.32 24.60
CA THR A 319 47.86 -4.90 24.83
C THR A 319 47.10 -4.13 25.92
N THR A 320 47.59 -4.21 27.17
CA THR A 320 47.19 -3.32 28.27
C THR A 320 47.91 -1.97 28.25
N THR A 321 47.17 -0.88 28.47
CA THR A 321 47.70 0.34 29.12
C THR A 321 47.13 0.43 30.54
N PRO A 322 47.97 0.52 31.59
CA PRO A 322 47.49 0.49 32.96
C PRO A 322 46.99 1.87 33.41
N THR A 323 45.70 1.97 33.75
CA THR A 323 45.15 3.12 34.48
C THR A 323 44.84 2.67 35.91
N THR A 324 45.72 3.05 36.84
CA THR A 324 45.64 2.62 38.25
C THR A 324 44.41 3.21 38.95
N THR A 325 43.41 2.38 39.18
CA THR A 325 42.33 2.62 40.17
C THR A 325 42.23 1.40 41.08
N THR A 326 42.30 1.62 42.39
CA THR A 326 42.44 0.55 43.39
C THR A 326 41.19 -0.32 43.51
N SER A 327 41.36 -1.61 43.23
CA SER A 327 40.35 -2.65 43.48
C SER A 327 40.25 -2.97 44.97
N PHE A 328 39.27 -2.38 45.66
CA PHE A 328 38.78 -2.92 46.92
C PHE A 328 37.80 -4.07 46.65
N PRO A 329 37.80 -5.14 47.49
CA PRO A 329 36.80 -6.21 47.35
C PRO A 329 35.40 -5.66 47.58
N ALA A 330 34.46 -6.05 46.72
CA ALA A 330 33.15 -5.39 46.60
C ALA A 330 32.10 -5.58 47.72
N PRO A 331 32.16 -6.54 48.67
CA PRO A 331 31.04 -6.79 49.59
C PRO A 331 31.03 -5.91 50.87
N ALA A 332 31.88 -4.88 50.98
CA ALA A 332 32.07 -4.11 52.22
C ALA A 332 31.77 -2.60 52.11
N LEU A 333 31.12 -2.14 51.03
CA LEU A 333 30.72 -0.73 50.85
C LEU A 333 29.24 -0.54 51.18
N THR A 334 28.94 0.38 52.11
CA THR A 334 27.55 0.75 52.42
C THR A 334 26.83 1.31 51.19
N LEU A 335 25.50 1.14 51.13
CA LEU A 335 24.68 1.63 50.02
C LEU A 335 24.92 3.11 49.69
N ALA A 336 25.14 3.94 50.70
CA ALA A 336 25.46 5.36 50.54
C ALA A 336 26.85 5.62 49.93
N ALA A 337 27.85 4.77 50.19
CA ALA A 337 29.16 4.86 49.58
C ALA A 337 29.14 4.40 48.11
N ARG A 338 28.47 3.27 47.81
CA ARG A 338 28.26 2.78 46.43
C ARG A 338 27.48 3.78 45.58
N ALA A 339 26.45 4.42 46.13
CA ALA A 339 25.69 5.46 45.45
C ALA A 339 26.53 6.72 45.11
N ARG A 340 27.53 7.09 45.93
CA ARG A 340 28.47 8.18 45.62
C ARG A 340 29.38 7.80 44.46
N LEU A 341 29.98 6.61 44.50
CA LEU A 341 30.84 6.11 43.42
C LEU A 341 30.10 6.05 42.07
N HIS A 342 28.86 5.52 42.05
CA HIS A 342 28.03 5.50 40.83
C HIS A 342 27.66 6.92 40.34
N ALA A 343 27.57 7.92 41.22
CA ALA A 343 27.33 9.30 40.82
C ALA A 343 28.60 9.98 40.23
N GLU A 344 29.76 9.66 40.77
CA GLU A 344 31.07 10.10 40.29
C GLU A 344 31.40 9.46 38.92
N GLU A 345 31.15 8.17 38.75
CA GLU A 345 31.25 7.41 37.49
C GLU A 345 30.40 8.05 36.37
N LYS A 346 29.10 8.24 36.59
CA LYS A 346 28.19 8.90 35.62
C LYS A 346 28.66 10.32 35.24
N ARG A 347 29.23 11.06 36.21
CA ARG A 347 29.76 12.41 36.01
C ARG A 347 31.04 12.38 35.17
N ALA A 348 31.94 11.43 35.44
CA ALA A 348 33.17 11.22 34.66
C ALA A 348 32.84 10.81 33.22
N VAL A 349 31.95 9.83 33.00
CA VAL A 349 31.46 9.40 31.68
C VAL A 349 30.84 10.58 30.91
N THR A 350 30.01 11.38 31.57
CA THR A 350 29.38 12.55 30.95
C THR A 350 30.40 13.63 30.57
N LEU A 351 31.47 13.83 31.36
CA LEU A 351 32.56 14.75 31.03
C LEU A 351 33.46 14.21 29.90
N ALA A 352 33.72 12.91 29.86
CA ALA A 352 34.45 12.25 28.77
C ALA A 352 33.72 12.41 27.43
N PHE A 353 32.39 12.18 27.41
CA PHE A 353 31.57 12.45 26.23
C PHE A 353 31.56 13.94 25.84
N TYR A 354 31.54 14.87 26.79
CA TYR A 354 31.56 16.32 26.49
C TYR A 354 32.81 16.75 25.72
N ASN A 355 33.97 16.22 26.11
CA ASN A 355 35.25 16.45 25.44
C ASN A 355 35.38 15.71 24.09
N SER A 356 34.42 14.85 23.73
CA SER A 356 34.45 14.13 22.46
C SER A 356 34.03 15.01 21.27
N PRO A 357 34.57 14.79 20.05
CA PRO A 357 34.22 15.59 18.88
C PRO A 357 32.75 15.51 18.47
N LEU A 358 32.01 14.48 18.91
CA LEU A 358 30.58 14.26 18.65
C LEU A 358 29.71 15.46 19.06
N TYR A 359 29.96 15.98 20.27
CA TYR A 359 29.21 17.10 20.85
C TYR A 359 29.96 18.43 20.76
N SER A 360 31.22 18.41 20.29
CA SER A 360 32.03 19.60 19.97
C SER A 360 32.14 20.60 21.14
N SER A 361 32.33 20.08 22.36
CA SER A 361 32.47 20.86 23.60
C SER A 361 31.36 21.90 23.82
N SER A 362 30.09 21.50 23.59
CA SER A 362 28.91 22.33 23.88
C SER A 362 27.86 21.53 24.64
N TRP A 363 27.48 22.01 25.83
CA TRP A 363 26.50 21.30 26.68
C TRP A 363 25.10 21.34 26.08
N GLN A 364 24.71 22.45 25.45
CA GLN A 364 23.45 22.53 24.70
C GLN A 364 23.41 21.49 23.55
N ARG A 365 24.53 21.31 22.84
CA ARG A 365 24.64 20.33 21.75
C ARG A 365 24.57 18.90 22.27
N MET A 366 25.23 18.57 23.39
CA MET A 366 25.08 17.29 24.07
C MET A 366 23.61 17.05 24.47
N TRP A 367 22.97 18.00 25.15
CA TRP A 367 21.58 17.90 25.60
C TRP A 367 20.58 17.64 24.46
N ARG A 368 20.87 18.12 23.26
CA ARG A 368 20.03 17.91 22.06
C ARG A 368 20.30 16.60 21.33
N LEU A 369 21.51 16.02 21.44
CA LEU A 369 21.96 14.91 20.59
C LEU A 369 22.21 13.59 21.35
N ARG A 370 22.65 13.62 22.61
CA ARG A 370 22.90 12.41 23.41
C ARG A 370 21.56 11.72 23.76
N PRO A 371 21.40 10.41 23.51
CA PRO A 371 20.22 9.65 23.92
C PRO A 371 19.97 9.77 25.43
N ARG A 372 18.70 9.79 25.84
CA ARG A 372 18.29 9.70 27.25
C ARG A 372 16.83 9.27 27.41
N ILE A 373 16.51 8.75 28.58
CA ILE A 373 15.13 8.52 29.00
C ILE A 373 14.47 9.86 29.37
N ARG A 374 13.19 10.03 28.99
CA ARG A 374 12.37 11.19 29.32
C ARG A 374 11.35 10.84 30.40
N PHE A 375 11.58 11.36 31.61
CA PHE A 375 10.70 11.16 32.76
C PHE A 375 9.44 12.05 32.75
N ASN A 376 9.41 13.10 31.92
CA ASN A 376 8.27 14.02 31.78
C ASN A 376 7.21 13.54 30.77
N GLY A 377 6.92 12.24 30.74
CA GLY A 377 5.93 11.65 29.84
C GLY A 377 5.80 10.13 29.98
N VAL A 378 5.09 9.52 29.03
CA VAL A 378 4.88 8.08 28.94
C VAL A 378 5.28 7.61 27.55
N TYR A 379 6.03 6.51 27.46
CA TYR A 379 6.38 5.87 26.20
C TYR A 379 5.24 4.94 25.80
N ILE A 380 4.71 5.12 24.59
CA ILE A 380 3.51 4.41 24.12
C ILE A 380 3.82 3.63 22.86
N SER A 381 3.97 2.31 22.97
CA SER A 381 4.03 1.42 21.81
C SER A 381 2.62 0.98 21.42
N THR A 382 2.19 1.32 20.20
CA THR A 382 0.86 0.97 19.68
C THR A 382 0.95 -0.32 18.89
N VAL A 383 0.49 -1.42 19.48
CA VAL A 383 0.53 -2.76 18.88
C VAL A 383 -0.86 -3.11 18.35
N ASN A 384 -1.00 -3.08 17.02
CA ASN A 384 -2.21 -3.50 16.33
C ASN A 384 -2.12 -4.99 16.00
N TYR A 385 -3.06 -5.82 16.48
CA TYR A 385 -3.23 -7.16 15.94
C TYR A 385 -4.67 -7.46 15.53
N MET A 386 -4.80 -8.28 14.50
CA MET A 386 -6.08 -8.60 13.87
C MET A 386 -6.72 -9.81 14.56
N ARG A 387 -7.74 -9.59 15.39
CA ARG A 387 -8.55 -10.68 15.97
C ARG A 387 -9.84 -10.88 15.15
N PRO A 388 -10.12 -12.08 14.62
CA PRO A 388 -11.44 -12.40 14.09
C PRO A 388 -12.48 -12.38 15.22
N GLY A 389 -13.53 -11.56 15.08
CA GLY A 389 -14.64 -11.53 16.03
C GLY A 389 -15.47 -12.82 16.03
N LEU A 390 -16.03 -13.17 17.19
CA LEU A 390 -16.93 -14.31 17.32
C LEU A 390 -18.36 -13.88 16.95
N GLY A 391 -18.79 -14.20 15.72
CA GLY A 391 -20.15 -13.92 15.24
C GLY A 391 -20.93 -15.21 15.01
N VAL A 392 -22.09 -15.34 15.64
CA VAL A 392 -23.09 -16.36 15.31
C VAL A 392 -23.74 -15.96 13.98
N ASN A 393 -23.94 -16.93 13.08
CA ASN A 393 -24.36 -16.78 11.67
C ASN A 393 -23.28 -16.15 10.75
N GLN A 394 -22.60 -16.98 9.94
CA GLN A 394 -21.48 -16.57 9.08
C GLN A 394 -21.66 -16.91 7.58
N VAL A 395 -22.21 -16.01 6.75
CA VAL A 395 -22.13 -16.12 5.27
C VAL A 395 -21.77 -14.79 4.59
N THR A 396 -20.64 -14.23 4.97
CA THR A 396 -19.91 -13.21 4.19
C THR A 396 -18.41 -13.53 4.17
N TRP A 397 -17.73 -13.04 3.13
CA TRP A 397 -16.27 -13.04 2.96
C TRP A 397 -15.75 -11.60 2.99
N GLY A 398 -14.42 -11.43 3.06
CA GLY A 398 -13.76 -10.12 3.26
C GLY A 398 -13.89 -9.61 4.70
N ALA A 399 -15.10 -9.63 5.26
CA ALA A 399 -15.40 -9.24 6.63
C ALA A 399 -15.87 -10.43 7.49
N SER A 400 -14.93 -11.27 7.93
CA SER A 400 -14.91 -11.51 9.39
C SER A 400 -14.73 -10.12 10.01
N PRO A 401 -15.51 -9.68 11.02
CA PRO A 401 -15.21 -8.43 11.69
C PRO A 401 -13.84 -8.57 12.34
N ILE A 402 -12.82 -8.03 11.67
CA ILE A 402 -11.48 -7.93 12.21
C ILE A 402 -11.57 -6.85 13.26
N HIS A 403 -11.71 -7.27 14.51
CA HIS A 403 -11.41 -6.38 15.60
C HIS A 403 -9.90 -6.16 15.52
N ILE A 404 -9.50 -5.02 14.95
CA ILE A 404 -8.14 -4.52 15.07
C ILE A 404 -8.02 -4.13 16.53
N VAL A 405 -7.54 -5.07 17.33
CA VAL A 405 -7.42 -4.85 18.77
C VAL A 405 -6.12 -4.10 18.95
N THR A 406 -6.25 -2.78 19.02
CA THR A 406 -5.16 -1.88 19.38
C THR A 406 -4.87 -2.09 20.86
N TYR A 407 -3.73 -2.69 21.17
CA TYR A 407 -3.19 -2.69 22.52
C TYR A 407 -2.07 -1.67 22.59
N TYR A 408 -2.16 -0.79 23.56
CA TYR A 408 -1.11 0.15 23.91
C TYR A 408 -0.27 -0.47 25.03
N ARG A 409 1.03 -0.63 24.78
CA ARG A 409 2.01 -0.84 25.86
C ARG A 409 2.51 0.52 26.29
N TYR A 410 2.16 0.91 27.50
CA TYR A 410 2.65 2.09 28.18
C TYR A 410 3.84 1.71 29.05
N LEU A 411 4.93 2.48 28.96
CA LEU A 411 6.04 2.47 29.90
C LEU A 411 6.21 3.89 30.46
N ARG A 412 6.02 4.06 31.78
CA ARG A 412 6.37 5.31 32.47
C ARG A 412 7.58 5.08 33.36
N PHE A 413 8.72 5.59 32.93
CA PHE A 413 9.97 5.55 33.69
C PHE A 413 9.98 6.65 34.75
N PHE A 414 10.62 6.36 35.89
CA PHE A 414 10.88 7.31 36.98
C PHE A 414 12.37 7.37 37.30
N ARG A 415 12.80 8.46 37.95
CA ARG A 415 14.21 8.80 38.20
C ARG A 415 14.90 7.95 39.26
N ASP A 416 14.17 7.08 39.96
CA ASP A 416 14.65 6.16 40.99
C ASP A 416 14.81 4.72 40.49
N GLY A 417 15.00 4.53 39.18
CA GLY A 417 15.12 3.22 38.55
C GLY A 417 13.80 2.43 38.46
N THR A 418 12.69 2.95 39.00
CA THR A 418 11.37 2.32 38.86
C THR A 418 10.71 2.64 37.52
N VAL A 419 9.89 1.73 37.01
CA VAL A 419 9.07 1.89 35.80
C VAL A 419 7.71 1.24 36.01
N ILE A 420 6.64 1.89 35.52
CA ILE A 420 5.31 1.28 35.41
C ILE A 420 5.16 0.71 34.01
N SER A 421 4.80 -0.56 33.91
CA SER A 421 4.44 -1.23 32.66
C SER A 421 2.96 -1.56 32.64
N LEU A 422 2.24 -1.09 31.62
CA LEU A 422 0.80 -1.36 31.47
C LEU A 422 0.50 -1.74 30.02
N LEU A 423 -0.18 -2.88 29.84
CA LEU A 423 -0.69 -3.34 28.55
C LEU A 423 -2.22 -3.29 28.57
N THR A 424 -2.82 -2.35 27.85
CA THR A 424 -4.29 -2.16 27.84
C THR A 424 -4.80 -1.72 26.47
N THR A 425 -6.10 -1.87 26.22
CA THR A 425 -6.79 -1.33 25.05
C THR A 425 -7.29 0.10 25.24
N ALA A 426 -7.27 0.63 26.47
CA ALA A 426 -7.68 2.00 26.79
C ALA A 426 -6.77 3.03 26.09
N GLU A 427 -7.37 4.09 25.55
CA GLU A 427 -6.65 5.07 24.73
C GLU A 427 -5.79 6.02 25.57
N PRO A 428 -4.71 6.61 25.02
CA PRO A 428 -3.76 7.43 25.79
C PRO A 428 -4.37 8.56 26.62
N GLY A 429 -5.50 9.15 26.18
CA GLY A 429 -6.20 10.20 26.94
C GLY A 429 -6.82 9.72 28.25
N GLU A 430 -7.19 8.44 28.35
CA GLU A 430 -7.72 7.82 29.58
C GLU A 430 -6.60 7.30 30.48
N VAL A 431 -5.47 6.92 29.91
CA VAL A 431 -4.41 6.17 30.62
C VAL A 431 -3.29 7.06 31.16
N VAL A 432 -2.84 8.05 30.37
CA VAL A 432 -1.60 8.80 30.67
C VAL A 432 -1.68 9.59 31.98
N HIS A 433 -2.87 10.11 32.33
CA HIS A 433 -3.10 10.85 33.57
C HIS A 433 -3.16 9.96 34.84
N HIS A 434 -3.27 8.63 34.68
CA HIS A 434 -3.46 7.69 35.79
C HIS A 434 -2.27 6.76 36.03
N LEU A 435 -1.26 6.77 35.16
CA LEU A 435 -0.01 6.03 35.33
C LEU A 435 0.89 6.64 36.41
N THR A 436 0.45 6.68 37.66
CA THR A 436 1.22 7.20 38.80
C THR A 436 1.52 6.08 39.81
N LYS A 437 2.49 6.26 40.71
CA LYS A 437 2.88 5.21 41.66
C LYS A 437 1.81 4.95 42.71
N GLU A 438 1.10 6.01 43.09
CA GLU A 438 0.00 6.00 44.06
C GLU A 438 -1.14 5.13 43.53
N TYR A 439 -1.52 5.28 42.26
CA TYR A 439 -2.54 4.44 41.63
C TYR A 439 -2.08 3.01 41.32
N VAL A 440 -0.77 2.75 41.17
CA VAL A 440 -0.24 1.38 41.15
C VAL A 440 -0.36 0.75 42.55
N ALA A 441 0.09 1.42 43.60
CA ALA A 441 -0.04 0.94 44.98
C ALA A 441 -1.51 0.75 45.40
N GLN A 442 -2.43 1.60 44.92
CA GLN A 442 -3.85 1.54 45.26
C GLN A 442 -4.64 0.47 44.50
N PHE A 443 -4.22 0.05 43.29
CA PHE A 443 -5.05 -0.80 42.42
C PHE A 443 -4.36 -2.01 41.79
N ALA A 444 -3.03 -2.05 41.67
CA ALA A 444 -2.34 -3.16 41.01
C ALA A 444 -2.52 -4.49 41.78
N GLY A 445 -2.72 -5.59 41.05
CA GLY A 445 -2.90 -6.94 41.61
C GLY A 445 -4.23 -7.18 42.35
N GLN A 446 -5.10 -6.18 42.50
CA GLN A 446 -6.37 -6.33 43.22
C GLN A 446 -7.44 -7.03 42.37
N ASN A 447 -7.48 -8.37 42.47
CA ASN A 447 -8.45 -9.22 41.78
C ASN A 447 -9.92 -8.97 42.16
N ASN A 448 -10.20 -8.24 43.26
CA ASN A 448 -11.55 -7.95 43.73
C ASN A 448 -12.21 -6.71 43.09
N ILE A 449 -11.51 -5.97 42.22
CA ILE A 449 -12.10 -4.81 41.53
C ILE A 449 -13.05 -5.30 40.43
N PRO A 450 -14.37 -5.00 40.48
CA PRO A 450 -15.32 -5.48 39.49
C PRO A 450 -15.00 -4.94 38.09
N ALA A 451 -15.33 -5.72 37.06
CA ALA A 451 -14.86 -5.50 35.69
C ALA A 451 -15.19 -4.10 35.12
N GLY A 452 -16.29 -3.48 35.56
CA GLY A 452 -16.77 -2.15 35.17
C GLY A 452 -16.60 -1.05 36.24
N ALA A 453 -15.56 -1.10 37.08
CA ALA A 453 -15.18 0.03 37.93
C ALA A 453 -14.89 1.30 37.08
N ASN A 454 -14.92 2.49 37.68
CA ASN A 454 -14.56 3.74 37.01
C ASN A 454 -13.03 3.89 36.85
N LEU A 455 -12.61 4.88 36.06
CA LEU A 455 -11.23 5.38 36.09
C LEU A 455 -10.91 5.97 37.48
N PRO A 456 -9.68 5.81 38.00
CA PRO A 456 -8.51 5.15 37.38
C PRO A 456 -8.50 3.61 37.50
N GLY A 457 -9.27 3.03 38.42
CA GLY A 457 -9.17 1.61 38.81
C GLY A 457 -9.36 0.61 37.68
N ALA A 458 -10.25 0.89 36.72
CA ALA A 458 -10.46 0.04 35.54
C ALA A 458 -9.21 -0.20 34.68
N VAL A 459 -8.33 0.80 34.64
CA VAL A 459 -7.10 0.81 33.83
C VAL A 459 -5.90 0.36 34.67
N MET A 460 -5.79 0.86 35.91
CA MET A 460 -4.59 0.67 36.74
C MET A 460 -4.50 -0.70 37.42
N ARG A 461 -5.61 -1.46 37.52
CA ARG A 461 -5.61 -2.85 38.04
C ARG A 461 -4.66 -3.81 37.31
N SER A 462 -4.31 -3.50 36.06
CA SER A 462 -3.41 -4.31 35.22
C SER A 462 -2.06 -3.63 34.96
N ALA A 463 -1.72 -2.60 35.72
CA ALA A 463 -0.38 -2.03 35.74
C ALA A 463 0.54 -2.91 36.60
N LEU A 464 1.74 -3.17 36.10
CA LEU A 464 2.79 -3.92 36.78
C LEU A 464 3.85 -2.94 37.29
N LYS A 465 4.36 -3.17 38.50
CA LYS A 465 5.64 -2.56 38.88
C LYS A 465 6.77 -3.19 38.05
N GLY A 466 7.84 -2.45 37.94
CA GLY A 466 9.08 -2.90 37.33
C GLY A 466 10.24 -1.97 37.62
N ARG A 467 11.43 -2.40 37.23
CA ARG A 467 12.68 -1.64 37.33
C ARG A 467 13.36 -1.53 35.97
N TRP A 468 14.20 -0.52 35.80
CA TRP A 468 14.95 -0.27 34.57
C TRP A 468 16.42 0.09 34.84
N ARG A 469 17.28 -0.24 33.88
CA ARG A 469 18.65 0.28 33.77
C ARG A 469 19.04 0.44 32.29
N MET A 470 20.12 1.17 32.04
CA MET A 470 20.84 1.15 30.76
C MET A 470 21.69 -0.13 30.67
N ALA A 471 22.05 -0.53 29.45
CA ALA A 471 23.09 -1.53 29.22
C ALA A 471 24.48 -1.02 29.70
N ARG A 472 25.35 -1.93 30.12
CA ARG A 472 26.71 -1.67 30.60
C ARG A 472 27.75 -1.93 29.51
N GLU A 473 28.85 -1.20 29.56
CA GLU A 473 30.05 -1.51 28.81
C GLU A 473 30.57 -2.90 29.23
N GLY A 474 30.73 -3.81 28.26
CA GLY A 474 30.95 -5.25 28.49
C GLY A 474 29.78 -6.16 28.08
N GLU A 475 28.52 -5.70 28.11
CA GLU A 475 27.35 -6.52 27.73
C GLU A 475 27.21 -6.74 26.20
N ASN A 476 28.06 -6.11 25.39
CA ASN A 476 28.23 -6.34 23.95
C ASN A 476 29.71 -6.09 23.56
N PRO A 477 30.59 -7.10 23.61
CA PRO A 477 32.00 -6.93 23.24
C PRO A 477 32.13 -6.60 21.74
N GLY A 478 32.72 -5.43 21.44
CA GLY A 478 32.93 -4.93 20.07
C GLY A 478 31.98 -3.81 19.61
N ALA A 479 31.01 -3.41 20.44
CA ALA A 479 30.21 -2.20 20.19
C ALA A 479 31.01 -0.93 20.50
N SER A 480 30.78 0.16 19.76
CA SER A 480 31.38 1.46 20.08
C SER A 480 30.68 2.13 21.29
N LEU A 481 31.37 3.04 21.97
CA LEU A 481 30.80 3.87 23.05
C LEU A 481 29.49 4.58 22.65
N SER A 482 29.35 4.95 21.38
CA SER A 482 28.13 5.55 20.81
C SER A 482 26.97 4.57 20.56
N GLU A 483 27.23 3.27 20.55
CA GLU A 483 26.23 2.21 20.39
C GLU A 483 25.79 1.65 21.75
N ILE A 484 26.68 1.62 22.75
CA ILE A 484 26.40 1.17 24.12
C ILE A 484 25.39 2.09 24.83
N GLU A 485 25.45 3.41 24.63
CA GLU A 485 24.50 4.38 25.24
C GLU A 485 23.04 4.26 24.73
N GLY A 486 22.76 3.37 23.78
CA GLY A 486 21.44 3.24 23.15
C GLY A 486 20.40 2.44 23.96
N ASP A 487 20.84 1.42 24.69
CA ASP A 487 19.95 0.32 25.10
C ASP A 487 19.43 0.44 26.53
N VAL A 488 18.10 0.30 26.68
CA VAL A 488 17.39 0.26 27.96
C VAL A 488 16.90 -1.17 28.24
N ILE A 489 17.17 -1.65 29.45
CA ILE A 489 16.74 -2.95 30.00
C ILE A 489 15.60 -2.70 30.99
N VAL A 490 14.53 -3.51 30.92
CA VAL A 490 13.33 -3.39 31.78
C VAL A 490 12.88 -4.76 32.28
N GLU A 491 12.65 -4.86 33.58
CA GLU A 491 12.07 -6.03 34.28
C GLU A 491 10.76 -5.65 34.96
N THR A 492 9.81 -6.58 35.09
CA THR A 492 8.46 -6.33 35.66
C THR A 492 7.93 -7.49 36.49
N GLU A 493 7.10 -7.20 37.49
CA GLU A 493 6.38 -8.21 38.30
C GLU A 493 5.58 -9.19 37.41
N GLY A 494 5.38 -10.42 37.90
CA GLY A 494 4.59 -11.45 37.20
C GLY A 494 5.36 -12.28 36.15
N VAL A 495 6.66 -12.03 35.95
CA VAL A 495 7.56 -12.91 35.18
C VAL A 495 8.48 -13.62 36.17
N THR A 496 8.13 -14.84 36.58
CA THR A 496 8.94 -15.62 37.54
C THR A 496 10.25 -16.09 36.93
N THR A 497 11.35 -15.53 37.39
CA THR A 497 12.59 -16.28 37.56
C THR A 497 12.39 -17.34 38.65
N LEU A 498 13.01 -18.51 38.49
CA LEU A 498 13.23 -19.46 39.58
C LEU A 498 14.75 -19.55 39.82
N PRO A 499 15.22 -19.60 41.08
CA PRO A 499 16.62 -19.80 41.40
C PRO A 499 17.06 -21.22 41.02
N SER A 500 18.35 -21.37 40.73
CA SER A 500 18.94 -22.60 40.21
C SER A 500 19.29 -23.62 41.29
N THR A 501 18.48 -24.68 41.46
CA THR A 501 18.95 -25.96 42.04
C THR A 501 18.07 -27.18 41.68
N ASN A 502 18.62 -28.05 40.81
CA ASN A 502 18.52 -29.53 40.74
C ASN A 502 17.20 -30.34 40.89
N PHE A 503 17.05 -31.27 39.93
CA PHE A 503 16.32 -32.57 39.91
C PHE A 503 14.79 -32.68 39.63
N ASN A 504 14.50 -33.28 38.45
CA ASN A 504 13.49 -34.33 38.16
C ASN A 504 12.03 -34.15 38.66
N THR A 505 11.03 -33.89 37.79
CA THR A 505 10.52 -34.87 36.79
C THR A 505 9.45 -34.28 35.83
N ASN A 506 9.27 -34.93 34.67
CA ASN A 506 8.26 -34.77 33.62
C ASN A 506 6.97 -33.93 33.86
N ALA A 507 6.86 -32.77 33.19
CA ALA A 507 5.62 -32.31 32.54
C ALA A 507 5.83 -31.12 31.55
N ASN A 508 5.44 -31.32 30.28
CA ASN A 508 5.08 -30.34 29.22
C ASN A 508 5.92 -29.05 28.97
N ALA A 509 6.06 -28.69 27.68
CA ALA A 509 6.99 -27.65 27.20
C ALA A 509 6.36 -26.27 26.89
N ASN A 510 7.26 -25.30 26.65
CA ASN A 510 7.06 -24.00 25.95
C ASN A 510 6.63 -22.75 26.75
N THR A 511 7.54 -22.14 27.52
CA THR A 511 7.68 -20.67 27.51
C THR A 511 9.13 -20.24 27.80
N THR A 512 9.63 -19.21 27.12
CA THR A 512 10.91 -18.53 27.40
C THR A 512 10.68 -17.07 27.79
N PRO A 513 11.55 -16.47 28.64
CA PRO A 513 11.42 -15.06 29.01
C PRO A 513 11.75 -14.13 27.84
N LEU A 514 11.15 -12.93 27.87
CA LEU A 514 11.39 -11.86 26.89
C LEU A 514 12.15 -10.71 27.53
N SER A 515 13.45 -10.60 27.25
CA SER A 515 14.15 -9.32 27.37
C SER A 515 13.69 -8.36 26.27
N TYR A 516 13.73 -7.05 26.55
CA TYR A 516 13.27 -6.01 25.63
C TYR A 516 14.34 -4.95 25.38
N THR A 517 15.36 -5.29 24.59
CA THR A 517 16.39 -4.33 24.15
C THR A 517 15.80 -3.27 23.21
N MET A 518 15.92 -1.99 23.55
CA MET A 518 15.40 -0.86 22.75
C MET A 518 16.49 -0.17 21.90
N THR A 519 16.97 -0.84 20.86
CA THR A 519 18.05 -0.31 20.00
C THR A 519 17.66 0.93 19.18
N PRO A 520 18.51 1.98 19.16
CA PRO A 520 18.41 3.06 18.18
C PRO A 520 18.69 2.55 16.76
N ARG A 521 17.70 2.63 15.86
CA ARG A 521 17.81 2.07 14.51
C ARG A 521 18.76 2.87 13.62
N GLN A 522 20.01 2.42 13.49
CA GLN A 522 20.81 2.71 12.30
C GLN A 522 20.08 2.24 11.03
N LYS A 523 20.33 2.91 9.90
CA LYS A 523 20.01 2.34 8.58
C LYS A 523 20.89 1.10 8.41
N GLY A 524 20.28 -0.08 8.25
CA GLY A 524 21.03 -1.32 8.10
C GLY A 524 22.07 -1.21 6.99
N GLY A 525 23.35 -1.24 7.38
CA GLY A 525 24.46 -1.29 6.44
C GLY A 525 24.34 -2.53 5.56
N GLY A 526 24.61 -2.38 4.26
CA GLY A 526 24.71 -3.53 3.39
C GLY A 526 25.92 -4.37 3.81
N GLY A 527 25.69 -5.58 4.30
CA GLY A 527 26.77 -6.52 4.59
C GLY A 527 27.67 -6.70 3.36
N SER A 528 28.99 -6.77 3.60
CA SER A 528 30.05 -6.73 2.59
C SER A 528 29.86 -7.78 1.49
N GLY A 529 29.23 -7.35 0.39
CA GLY A 529 28.67 -8.25 -0.61
C GLY A 529 29.70 -8.75 -1.61
N GLY A 530 30.33 -9.89 -1.33
CA GLY A 530 31.08 -10.66 -2.34
C GLY A 530 30.19 -11.01 -3.55
N PRO A 531 30.77 -11.25 -4.75
CA PRO A 531 30.05 -11.24 -6.04
C PRO A 531 28.81 -12.17 -6.09
N ILE A 532 28.84 -13.29 -5.37
CA ILE A 532 27.73 -14.24 -5.27
C ILE A 532 26.46 -13.61 -4.67
N SER A 533 26.58 -12.69 -3.69
CA SER A 533 25.40 -12.01 -3.12
C SER A 533 24.81 -11.01 -4.10
N PHE A 534 25.64 -10.28 -4.85
CA PHE A 534 25.20 -9.38 -5.91
C PHE A 534 24.39 -10.13 -6.97
N PHE A 535 24.92 -11.25 -7.49
CA PHE A 535 24.22 -12.08 -8.49
C PHE A 535 22.90 -12.64 -7.98
N LYS A 536 22.83 -13.14 -6.73
CA LYS A 536 21.55 -13.54 -6.10
C LYS A 536 20.55 -12.38 -6.12
N SER A 537 21.00 -11.17 -5.77
CA SER A 537 20.15 -9.99 -5.68
C SER A 537 19.60 -9.44 -7.01
N VAL A 538 20.16 -9.87 -8.16
CA VAL A 538 19.59 -9.60 -9.50
C VAL A 538 18.30 -10.40 -9.71
N TYR A 539 18.21 -11.61 -9.13
CA TYR A 539 17.07 -12.51 -9.28
C TYR A 539 15.98 -12.33 -8.22
N ASP A 540 16.24 -11.58 -7.16
CA ASP A 540 15.27 -11.20 -6.12
C ASP A 540 13.95 -10.63 -6.69
N LEU A 541 12.88 -10.82 -5.94
CA LEU A 541 11.54 -10.34 -6.31
C LEU A 541 11.45 -8.81 -6.23
N GLU A 542 12.13 -8.14 -5.30
CA GLU A 542 12.10 -6.66 -5.19
C GLU A 542 12.74 -5.98 -6.40
N THR A 543 13.86 -6.53 -6.86
CA THR A 543 14.56 -6.11 -8.08
C THR A 543 13.62 -6.16 -9.28
N LEU A 544 12.75 -7.18 -9.35
CA LEU A 544 11.73 -7.29 -10.37
C LEU A 544 10.57 -6.30 -10.12
N ASP A 545 9.82 -6.48 -9.03
CA ASP A 545 8.74 -5.58 -8.61
C ASP A 545 8.62 -5.54 -7.08
N THR A 546 8.75 -4.36 -6.46
CA THR A 546 8.57 -4.19 -5.01
C THR A 546 7.16 -4.58 -4.54
N ARG A 547 6.17 -4.55 -5.44
CA ARG A 547 4.79 -5.02 -5.24
C ARG A 547 4.65 -6.55 -5.09
N PHE A 548 5.77 -7.29 -5.06
CA PHE A 548 5.82 -8.73 -4.77
C PHE A 548 6.16 -9.04 -3.31
N VAL A 549 6.89 -8.15 -2.65
CA VAL A 549 7.25 -8.25 -1.22
C VAL A 549 6.40 -7.31 -0.36
N VAL A 550 6.03 -6.14 -0.87
CA VAL A 550 5.15 -5.19 -0.18
C VAL A 550 3.70 -5.40 -0.63
N PRO A 551 2.75 -5.63 0.29
CA PRO A 551 1.34 -5.74 -0.05
C PRO A 551 0.84 -4.49 -0.77
N ALA A 552 0.06 -4.67 -1.84
CA ALA A 552 -0.36 -3.57 -2.73
C ALA A 552 -1.26 -2.50 -2.06
N SER A 553 -1.67 -2.69 -0.80
CA SER A 553 -2.40 -1.74 0.06
C SER A 553 -1.55 -1.05 1.12
N VAL A 554 -0.23 -1.30 1.17
CA VAL A 554 0.68 -0.77 2.19
C VAL A 554 1.66 0.22 1.52
N PRO A 555 1.89 1.41 2.10
CA PRO A 555 2.95 2.32 1.67
C PRO A 555 4.34 1.66 1.67
N TYR A 556 5.10 1.79 0.57
CA TYR A 556 6.42 1.14 0.46
C TYR A 556 7.38 1.54 1.59
N ARG A 557 7.39 2.83 1.96
CA ARG A 557 8.16 3.33 3.12
C ARG A 557 7.74 2.69 4.44
N ALA A 558 6.45 2.42 4.65
CA ALA A 558 5.95 1.78 5.87
C ALA A 558 6.33 0.29 5.93
N ALA A 559 6.29 -0.42 4.80
CA ALA A 559 6.71 -1.82 4.73
C ALA A 559 8.23 -2.01 4.95
N VAL A 560 9.07 -1.07 4.48
CA VAL A 560 10.51 -1.05 4.79
C VAL A 560 10.78 -0.58 6.24
N ALA A 561 9.85 0.16 6.83
CA ALA A 561 9.95 0.60 8.22
C ALA A 561 9.57 -0.48 9.25
N ASP A 562 8.61 -1.37 8.95
CA ASP A 562 8.16 -2.40 9.89
C ASP A 562 8.58 -3.83 9.45
N PRO A 563 9.48 -4.51 10.18
CA PRO A 563 9.88 -5.88 9.86
C PRO A 563 8.76 -6.92 10.04
N SER A 564 7.58 -6.56 10.58
CA SER A 564 6.44 -7.48 10.69
C SER A 564 5.92 -7.96 9.32
N PHE A 565 6.05 -7.14 8.26
CA PHE A 565 5.58 -7.47 6.92
C PHE A 565 6.35 -8.62 6.24
N GLY A 566 7.55 -8.98 6.74
CA GLY A 566 8.34 -10.11 6.25
C GLY A 566 8.16 -11.43 7.01
N LYS A 567 7.27 -11.48 8.02
CA LYS A 567 7.09 -12.69 8.84
C LYS A 567 6.45 -13.84 8.05
N PRO A 568 6.82 -15.11 8.32
CA PRO A 568 6.24 -16.26 7.63
C PRO A 568 4.71 -16.33 7.83
N ASP A 569 3.98 -16.73 6.78
CA ASP A 569 2.55 -17.05 6.89
C ASP A 569 2.39 -18.22 7.87
N LYS A 570 1.42 -18.14 8.79
CA LYS A 570 1.09 -19.22 9.74
C LYS A 570 0.67 -20.53 9.05
N ARG A 571 0.40 -20.50 7.75
CA ARG A 571 0.11 -21.66 6.88
C ARG A 571 1.36 -22.32 6.29
N ALA A 572 2.55 -21.72 6.46
CA ALA A 572 3.75 -22.16 5.78
C ALA A 572 4.33 -23.44 6.42
N THR A 573 4.33 -24.54 5.66
CA THR A 573 4.87 -25.83 6.11
C THR A 573 6.40 -25.84 6.11
N ALA A 574 6.99 -26.74 6.91
CA ALA A 574 8.43 -27.01 6.91
C ALA A 574 8.97 -27.34 5.48
N PRO A 575 10.24 -27.01 5.18
CA PRO A 575 10.83 -27.21 3.86
C PRO A 575 10.99 -28.69 3.50
N ARG A 576 10.55 -29.09 2.31
CA ARG A 576 10.67 -30.48 1.82
C ARG A 576 11.93 -30.78 0.99
N TRP A 577 12.74 -29.77 0.67
CA TRP A 577 13.90 -29.89 -0.22
C TRP A 577 14.89 -31.02 0.12
N HIS A 578 15.03 -31.39 1.39
CA HIS A 578 15.96 -32.43 1.85
C HIS A 578 15.29 -33.81 2.07
N THR A 579 14.01 -33.96 1.73
CA THR A 579 13.29 -35.24 1.84
C THR A 579 13.65 -36.19 0.70
N PHE A 580 13.56 -37.50 0.92
CA PHE A 580 13.77 -38.52 -0.12
C PHE A 580 12.86 -38.31 -1.35
N GLU A 581 11.61 -37.88 -1.12
CA GLU A 581 10.67 -37.41 -2.15
C GLU A 581 11.33 -36.42 -3.12
N PHE A 582 12.03 -35.41 -2.57
CA PHE A 582 12.69 -34.36 -3.37
C PHE A 582 14.02 -34.79 -3.98
N TRP A 583 14.77 -35.71 -3.37
CA TRP A 583 15.97 -36.29 -4.02
C TRP A 583 15.61 -37.08 -5.29
N VAL A 584 14.52 -37.85 -5.28
CA VAL A 584 13.97 -38.48 -6.50
C VAL A 584 13.54 -37.42 -7.52
N TYR A 585 12.88 -36.34 -7.08
CA TYR A 585 12.49 -35.25 -7.98
C TYR A 585 13.68 -34.49 -8.57
N TYR A 586 14.78 -34.31 -7.84
CA TYR A 586 16.02 -33.76 -8.37
C TYR A 586 16.66 -34.68 -9.43
N LEU A 587 16.66 -36.00 -9.21
CA LEU A 587 17.16 -36.96 -10.21
C LEU A 587 16.34 -36.93 -11.51
N VAL A 588 15.00 -36.88 -11.40
CA VAL A 588 14.11 -36.75 -12.57
C VAL A 588 14.29 -35.39 -13.25
N PHE A 589 14.47 -34.30 -12.51
CA PHE A 589 14.72 -32.98 -13.11
C PHE A 589 16.09 -32.92 -13.83
N ALA A 590 17.13 -33.48 -13.23
CA ALA A 590 18.49 -33.52 -13.77
C ALA A 590 18.65 -34.45 -15.00
N THR A 591 17.70 -35.34 -15.24
CA THR A 591 17.66 -36.20 -16.45
C THR A 591 16.68 -35.66 -17.49
N ALA A 592 15.45 -35.32 -17.09
CA ALA A 592 14.42 -34.85 -18.00
C ALA A 592 14.75 -33.49 -18.64
N VAL A 593 15.23 -32.49 -17.89
CA VAL A 593 15.45 -31.15 -18.46
C VAL A 593 16.59 -31.13 -19.48
N PRO A 594 17.76 -31.76 -19.25
CA PRO A 594 18.77 -31.92 -20.29
C PRO A 594 18.26 -32.74 -21.49
N TYR A 595 17.48 -33.81 -21.27
CA TYR A 595 16.90 -34.60 -22.36
C TYR A 595 15.92 -33.79 -23.22
N MET A 596 15.05 -32.98 -22.60
CA MET A 596 14.12 -32.09 -23.32
C MET A 596 14.88 -31.14 -24.26
N PHE A 597 15.92 -30.48 -23.75
CA PHE A 597 16.76 -29.60 -24.57
C PHE A 597 17.54 -30.38 -25.63
N TRP A 598 18.09 -31.55 -25.29
CA TRP A 598 18.81 -32.41 -26.21
C TRP A 598 17.95 -32.84 -27.41
N VAL A 599 16.68 -33.18 -27.24
CA VAL A 599 15.79 -33.55 -28.37
C VAL A 599 15.53 -32.36 -29.31
N ALA A 600 15.33 -31.15 -28.79
CA ALA A 600 15.14 -29.95 -29.64
C ALA A 600 16.46 -29.55 -30.35
N TYR A 601 17.58 -29.68 -29.64
CA TYR A 601 18.93 -29.47 -30.15
C TYR A 601 19.30 -30.48 -31.25
N ASP A 602 19.03 -31.77 -31.06
CA ASP A 602 19.47 -32.84 -31.97
C ASP A 602 18.81 -32.70 -33.34
N VAL A 603 17.51 -32.39 -33.36
CA VAL A 603 16.74 -32.05 -34.57
C VAL A 603 17.21 -30.74 -35.24
N SER A 604 17.94 -29.90 -34.50
CA SER A 604 18.54 -28.64 -34.96
C SER A 604 20.00 -28.81 -35.45
N ARG A 605 20.57 -30.02 -35.48
CA ARG A 605 21.97 -30.26 -35.89
C ARG A 605 22.14 -30.29 -37.42
N PRO A 606 23.32 -29.89 -37.95
CA PRO A 606 23.67 -30.09 -39.37
C PRO A 606 23.61 -31.55 -39.83
N GLU A 607 23.81 -32.48 -38.89
CA GLU A 607 23.72 -33.94 -39.10
C GLU A 607 22.29 -34.47 -39.27
N ASP A 608 21.23 -33.72 -38.93
CA ASP A 608 19.85 -34.18 -39.11
C ASP A 608 19.48 -34.25 -40.61
N PRO A 609 18.93 -35.38 -41.12
CA PRO A 609 18.55 -35.50 -42.53
C PRO A 609 17.57 -34.43 -43.06
N ARG A 610 16.84 -33.76 -42.17
CA ARG A 610 15.88 -32.69 -42.47
C ARG A 610 16.54 -31.31 -42.48
N TYR A 611 17.76 -31.14 -41.95
CA TYR A 611 18.49 -29.86 -41.83
C TYR A 611 18.52 -29.07 -43.14
N LYS A 612 18.88 -29.73 -44.24
CA LYS A 612 18.96 -29.13 -45.59
C LYS A 612 17.66 -28.43 -46.04
N LYS A 613 16.49 -28.82 -45.50
CA LYS A 613 15.18 -28.21 -45.84
C LYS A 613 15.01 -26.81 -45.23
N TYR A 614 15.59 -26.57 -44.05
CA TYR A 614 15.48 -25.30 -43.32
C TYR A 614 16.80 -24.51 -43.22
N GLN A 615 17.94 -25.11 -43.59
CA GLN A 615 19.28 -24.48 -43.60
C GLN A 615 19.33 -23.10 -44.28
N LYS A 616 18.52 -22.87 -45.32
CA LYS A 616 18.39 -21.56 -45.99
C LYS A 616 17.90 -20.42 -45.08
N TYR A 617 17.20 -20.74 -44.00
CA TYR A 617 16.73 -19.81 -42.97
C TYR A 617 17.75 -19.63 -41.83
N LEU A 618 19.02 -20.01 -42.02
CA LEU A 618 20.10 -19.89 -41.04
C LEU A 618 21.31 -19.11 -41.61
N SER A 619 21.72 -18.02 -40.96
CA SER A 619 23.00 -17.34 -41.24
C SER A 619 24.06 -17.74 -40.22
N ASP A 620 25.33 -17.42 -40.46
CA ASP A 620 26.34 -17.54 -39.41
C ASP A 620 26.04 -16.58 -38.26
N GLY A 621 26.34 -17.02 -37.03
CA GLY A 621 26.04 -16.32 -35.78
C GLY A 621 27.30 -15.77 -35.09
N TRP A 622 27.12 -15.20 -33.89
CA TRP A 622 28.26 -14.72 -33.08
C TRP A 622 28.92 -15.82 -32.24
N ILE A 623 28.31 -17.00 -32.14
CA ILE A 623 28.91 -18.19 -31.54
C ILE A 623 29.68 -18.97 -32.62
N PRO A 624 31.01 -19.14 -32.52
CA PRO A 624 31.80 -19.85 -33.51
C PRO A 624 31.28 -21.26 -33.82
N GLY A 625 31.18 -21.60 -35.11
CA GLY A 625 30.65 -22.90 -35.56
C GLY A 625 29.14 -23.09 -35.35
N ARG A 626 28.40 -22.07 -34.89
CA ARG A 626 26.94 -22.09 -34.79
C ARG A 626 26.32 -21.05 -35.71
N LYS A 627 25.23 -21.46 -36.36
CA LYS A 627 24.37 -20.57 -37.12
C LYS A 627 23.29 -20.00 -36.20
N ILE A 628 22.58 -18.99 -36.69
CA ILE A 628 21.43 -18.37 -36.05
C ILE A 628 20.30 -18.25 -37.07
N VAL A 629 19.05 -18.30 -36.60
CA VAL A 629 17.86 -18.18 -37.46
C VAL A 629 17.80 -16.82 -38.17
N SER A 630 18.12 -16.79 -39.47
CA SER A 630 18.26 -15.61 -40.32
C SER A 630 18.35 -16.02 -41.81
N LEU A 631 17.60 -15.37 -42.72
CA LEU A 631 17.71 -15.65 -44.16
C LEU A 631 18.95 -14.98 -44.72
N TYR A 632 19.74 -15.78 -45.44
CA TYR A 632 20.56 -15.27 -46.51
C TYR A 632 19.71 -15.18 -47.79
N ASN A 633 19.62 -14.00 -48.41
CA ASN A 633 18.98 -13.81 -49.70
C ASN A 633 20.08 -13.84 -50.80
N PRO A 634 20.15 -14.91 -51.62
CA PRO A 634 21.25 -15.12 -52.57
C PRO A 634 21.08 -14.36 -53.89
N SER A 635 20.22 -13.33 -53.92
CA SER A 635 20.06 -12.48 -55.10
C SER A 635 21.34 -11.65 -55.31
N PRO A 636 21.95 -11.62 -56.52
CA PRO A 636 23.12 -10.77 -56.75
C PRO A 636 22.73 -9.29 -56.62
N PRO A 637 23.60 -8.43 -56.06
CA PRO A 637 23.33 -7.01 -55.92
C PRO A 637 23.17 -6.36 -57.31
N PRO A 638 22.26 -5.37 -57.45
CA PRO A 638 22.18 -4.56 -58.67
C PRO A 638 23.51 -3.83 -58.91
N PRO A 639 23.86 -3.50 -60.17
CA PRO A 639 25.12 -2.83 -60.49
C PRO A 639 25.24 -1.49 -59.77
N ARG A 640 26.34 -1.32 -59.01
CA ARG A 640 26.59 -0.14 -58.17
C ARG A 640 26.60 1.16 -58.99
N SER A 641 25.61 2.01 -58.77
CA SER A 641 25.64 3.41 -59.22
C SER A 641 26.69 4.20 -58.41
N PRO A 642 27.47 5.13 -59.01
CA PRO A 642 28.53 5.83 -58.30
C PRO A 642 27.99 6.75 -57.17
N PRO A 643 28.72 6.90 -56.06
CA PRO A 643 28.19 7.46 -54.81
C PRO A 643 28.17 8.99 -54.79
N PHE A 644 27.13 9.59 -55.38
CA PHE A 644 26.98 11.06 -55.45
C PHE A 644 25.84 11.65 -54.60
N SER A 645 25.20 10.87 -53.72
CA SER A 645 24.17 11.41 -52.81
C SER A 645 24.04 10.66 -51.48
N LEU A 646 23.53 11.36 -50.46
CA LEU A 646 23.12 10.72 -49.20
C LEU A 646 22.01 9.68 -49.43
N GLN A 647 21.14 9.93 -50.42
CA GLN A 647 20.03 9.05 -50.77
C GLN A 647 20.50 7.70 -51.32
N SER A 648 21.55 7.69 -52.16
CA SER A 648 22.16 6.46 -52.66
C SER A 648 22.86 5.67 -51.55
N VAL A 649 23.51 6.33 -50.57
CA VAL A 649 24.09 5.65 -49.40
C VAL A 649 23.02 5.03 -48.48
N ILE A 650 21.86 5.71 -48.34
CA ILE A 650 20.70 5.18 -47.61
C ILE A 650 20.06 4.00 -48.38
N GLN A 651 20.12 4.01 -49.71
CA GLN A 651 19.60 2.93 -50.55
C GLN A 651 20.53 1.71 -50.57
N ASP A 652 21.85 1.89 -50.74
CA ASP A 652 22.85 0.82 -50.61
C ASP A 652 22.69 0.09 -49.26
N ARG A 653 22.60 0.83 -48.14
CA ARG A 653 22.40 0.22 -46.82
C ARG A 653 21.05 -0.49 -46.67
N ARG A 654 20.01 -0.08 -47.40
CA ARG A 654 18.73 -0.83 -47.44
C ARG A 654 18.89 -2.12 -48.23
N ASP A 655 19.61 -2.09 -49.33
CA ASP A 655 19.75 -3.23 -50.21
C ASP A 655 20.77 -4.24 -49.66
N GLU A 656 21.79 -3.81 -48.93
CA GLU A 656 22.58 -4.65 -48.01
C GLU A 656 21.70 -5.27 -46.91
N ALA A 657 20.83 -4.49 -46.25
CA ALA A 657 19.88 -5.04 -45.27
C ALA A 657 18.86 -6.02 -45.88
N ASN A 658 18.59 -5.93 -47.19
CA ASN A 658 17.77 -6.88 -47.93
C ASN A 658 18.51 -8.19 -48.30
N HIS A 659 19.84 -8.28 -48.12
CA HIS A 659 20.60 -9.52 -48.27
C HIS A 659 20.55 -10.42 -47.02
N HIS A 660 20.33 -9.85 -45.82
CA HIS A 660 20.27 -10.57 -44.54
C HIS A 660 18.94 -10.30 -43.80
N GLN A 661 17.89 -11.05 -44.15
CA GLN A 661 16.58 -10.89 -43.54
C GLN A 661 16.41 -11.83 -42.32
N ASP A 662 16.60 -11.31 -41.11
CA ASP A 662 16.38 -12.07 -39.87
C ASP A 662 14.97 -12.73 -39.86
N VAL A 663 14.93 -14.06 -39.75
CA VAL A 663 13.71 -14.89 -39.73
C VAL A 663 13.49 -15.58 -38.39
N SER A 664 13.93 -14.94 -37.30
CA SER A 664 13.26 -15.11 -36.00
C SER A 664 11.77 -14.68 -36.08
N ASP A 665 11.09 -14.59 -34.95
CA ASP A 665 9.73 -14.03 -34.93
C ASP A 665 9.76 -12.56 -35.39
N ALA A 666 8.83 -12.14 -36.26
CA ALA A 666 8.83 -10.81 -36.86
C ALA A 666 8.79 -9.66 -35.82
N GLN A 667 8.18 -9.90 -34.65
CA GLN A 667 8.17 -8.97 -33.53
C GLN A 667 9.55 -8.91 -32.84
N TYR A 668 10.20 -10.07 -32.68
CA TYR A 668 11.55 -10.12 -32.09
C TYR A 668 12.60 -9.51 -33.03
N HIS A 669 12.60 -9.86 -34.32
CA HIS A 669 13.45 -9.22 -35.33
C HIS A 669 13.31 -7.69 -35.27
N THR A 670 12.07 -7.17 -35.30
CA THR A 670 11.82 -5.73 -35.30
C THR A 670 12.34 -5.07 -34.01
N PHE A 671 12.20 -5.72 -32.86
CA PHE A 671 12.78 -5.26 -31.59
C PHE A 671 14.32 -5.29 -31.61
N ARG A 672 14.92 -6.40 -32.08
CA ARG A 672 16.36 -6.67 -32.14
C ARG A 672 17.09 -5.67 -33.03
N THR A 673 16.62 -5.49 -34.26
CA THR A 673 17.20 -4.55 -35.24
C THR A 673 17.10 -3.09 -34.79
N ASN A 674 16.04 -2.71 -34.07
CA ASN A 674 15.88 -1.35 -33.54
C ASN A 674 16.51 -1.14 -32.15
N LEU A 675 17.07 -2.19 -31.52
CA LEU A 675 17.57 -2.12 -30.15
C LEU A 675 18.63 -1.03 -29.92
N PRO A 676 19.59 -0.75 -30.84
CA PRO A 676 20.55 0.35 -30.66
C PRO A 676 19.87 1.73 -30.59
N TYR A 677 18.90 2.00 -31.47
CA TYR A 677 18.16 3.26 -31.48
C TYR A 677 17.28 3.42 -30.23
N MET A 678 16.66 2.32 -29.78
CA MET A 678 15.89 2.31 -28.53
C MET A 678 16.79 2.50 -27.30
N ALA A 679 17.98 1.88 -27.27
CA ALA A 679 18.96 2.05 -26.20
C ALA A 679 19.52 3.49 -26.15
N LEU A 680 19.66 4.15 -27.30
CA LEU A 680 19.98 5.58 -27.37
C LEU A 680 18.84 6.43 -26.77
N LEU A 681 17.58 6.15 -27.11
CA LEU A 681 16.41 6.85 -26.53
C LEU A 681 16.26 6.63 -25.02
N LEU A 682 16.56 5.42 -24.51
CA LEU A 682 16.59 5.08 -23.08
C LEU A 682 17.52 6.00 -22.27
N ILE A 683 18.57 6.53 -22.90
CA ILE A 683 19.53 7.47 -22.31
C ILE A 683 19.13 8.92 -22.61
N LEU A 684 18.89 9.25 -23.89
CA LEU A 684 18.64 10.63 -24.34
C LEU A 684 17.32 11.20 -23.84
N HIS A 685 16.23 10.41 -23.72
CA HIS A 685 14.93 10.94 -23.26
C HIS A 685 14.96 11.41 -21.79
N PRO A 686 15.48 10.62 -20.81
CA PRO A 686 15.68 11.13 -19.45
C PRO A 686 16.65 12.32 -19.35
N LEU A 687 17.67 12.41 -20.21
CA LEU A 687 18.56 13.57 -20.27
C LEU A 687 17.87 14.81 -20.83
N ALA A 688 17.11 14.68 -21.93
CA ALA A 688 16.31 15.75 -22.51
C ALA A 688 15.24 16.25 -21.52
N ARG A 689 14.61 15.35 -20.74
CA ARG A 689 13.70 15.75 -19.65
C ARG A 689 14.42 16.57 -18.59
N LYS A 690 15.60 16.15 -18.13
CA LYS A 690 16.40 16.94 -17.16
C LYS A 690 16.71 18.34 -17.72
N LEU A 691 17.20 18.42 -18.95
CA LEU A 691 17.56 19.66 -19.62
C LEU A 691 16.35 20.61 -19.79
N TRP A 692 15.20 20.07 -20.17
CA TRP A 692 13.93 20.80 -20.25
C TRP A 692 13.46 21.30 -18.88
N ASN A 693 13.55 20.45 -17.85
CA ASN A 693 13.19 20.80 -16.48
C ASN A 693 14.12 21.85 -15.86
N THR A 694 15.37 22.00 -16.33
CA THR A 694 16.29 23.05 -15.89
C THR A 694 16.19 24.33 -16.72
N LEU A 695 15.97 24.24 -18.04
CA LEU A 695 16.05 25.40 -18.94
C LEU A 695 14.68 26.00 -19.33
N VAL A 696 13.65 25.18 -19.51
CA VAL A 696 12.36 25.61 -20.09
C VAL A 696 11.28 25.79 -19.03
N HIS A 697 11.23 24.88 -18.05
CA HIS A 697 10.30 24.96 -16.93
C HIS A 697 11.00 24.66 -15.59
N PRO A 698 11.94 25.51 -15.15
CA PRO A 698 12.50 25.43 -13.80
C PRO A 698 11.41 25.55 -12.73
N ILE A 699 11.59 24.83 -11.63
CA ILE A 699 10.79 24.97 -10.40
C ILE A 699 11.75 25.31 -9.24
N PRO A 700 11.32 26.09 -8.22
CA PRO A 700 12.13 26.36 -7.04
C PRO A 700 12.61 25.05 -6.38
N ALA A 701 13.82 25.07 -5.81
CA ALA A 701 14.40 23.88 -5.17
C ALA A 701 13.48 23.32 -4.06
N ASP A 702 12.86 24.21 -3.30
CA ASP A 702 11.89 23.86 -2.25
C ASP A 702 10.64 23.17 -2.84
N ALA A 703 10.17 23.62 -4.01
CA ALA A 703 9.05 23.02 -4.72
C ALA A 703 9.41 21.66 -5.37
N ALA A 704 10.68 21.35 -5.58
CA ALA A 704 11.10 20.03 -6.06
C ALA A 704 10.90 18.93 -5.00
N THR A 705 10.99 19.27 -3.70
CA THR A 705 10.92 18.30 -2.58
C THR A 705 9.69 18.47 -1.68
N SER A 706 9.08 19.66 -1.63
CA SER A 706 7.97 19.98 -0.71
C SER A 706 6.73 19.09 -0.92
N PRO A 707 6.08 18.61 0.16
CA PRO A 707 4.85 17.83 0.09
C PRO A 707 3.59 18.69 -0.14
N SER A 708 3.72 20.00 -0.38
CA SER A 708 2.55 20.87 -0.59
C SER A 708 1.84 20.59 -1.91
N GLU A 709 0.51 20.76 -1.93
CA GLU A 709 -0.31 20.49 -3.11
C GLU A 709 0.05 21.41 -4.29
N ALA A 710 0.49 22.65 -4.00
CA ALA A 710 1.01 23.59 -4.99
C ALA A 710 2.36 23.13 -5.58
N ALA A 711 3.27 22.57 -4.77
CA ALA A 711 4.51 21.98 -5.26
C ALA A 711 4.25 20.71 -6.10
N ALA A 712 3.28 19.89 -5.69
CA ALA A 712 2.82 18.74 -6.47
C ALA A 712 2.21 19.13 -7.83
N ASP A 713 1.47 20.24 -7.86
CA ASP A 713 0.96 20.87 -9.08
C ASP A 713 2.09 21.34 -10.01
N LEU A 714 3.09 22.03 -9.47
CA LEU A 714 4.24 22.50 -10.25
C LEU A 714 5.03 21.31 -10.84
N ARG A 715 5.28 20.25 -10.06
CA ARG A 715 5.93 19.03 -10.55
C ARG A 715 5.13 18.34 -11.65
N GLN A 716 3.81 18.22 -11.49
CA GLN A 716 2.96 17.66 -12.54
C GLN A 716 3.00 18.52 -13.81
N ARG A 717 2.86 19.85 -13.70
CA ARG A 717 2.90 20.77 -14.85
C ARG A 717 4.25 20.72 -15.56
N GLN A 718 5.35 20.72 -14.82
CA GLN A 718 6.70 20.56 -15.35
C GLN A 718 6.82 19.23 -16.11
N ARG A 719 6.45 18.10 -15.50
CA ARG A 719 6.55 16.79 -16.15
C ARG A 719 5.68 16.68 -17.40
N THR A 720 4.40 17.05 -17.32
CA THR A 720 3.46 16.97 -18.46
C THR A 720 3.76 18.01 -19.54
N SER A 721 4.51 19.07 -19.25
CA SER A 721 5.00 19.99 -20.27
C SER A 721 5.98 19.32 -21.25
N PHE A 722 6.94 18.56 -20.72
CA PHE A 722 7.88 17.77 -21.51
C PHE A 722 7.17 16.61 -22.19
N ASP A 723 6.37 15.83 -21.44
CA ASP A 723 5.68 14.65 -22.00
C ASP A 723 4.76 15.04 -23.17
N TYR A 724 4.12 16.21 -23.12
CA TYR A 724 3.34 16.76 -24.25
C TYR A 724 4.20 17.17 -25.45
N ALA A 725 5.27 17.94 -25.22
CA ALA A 725 6.14 18.44 -26.29
C ALA A 725 6.90 17.29 -26.98
N PHE A 726 7.43 16.34 -26.19
CA PHE A 726 8.07 15.14 -26.69
C PHE A 726 7.06 14.23 -27.40
N ALA A 727 5.85 14.05 -26.88
CA ALA A 727 4.81 13.27 -27.56
C ALA A 727 4.52 13.77 -28.99
N LEU A 728 4.40 15.08 -29.20
CA LEU A 728 4.16 15.64 -30.54
C LEU A 728 5.34 15.35 -31.50
N LEU A 729 6.57 15.63 -31.05
CA LEU A 729 7.78 15.36 -31.84
C LEU A 729 7.95 13.86 -32.15
N TYR A 730 7.74 13.01 -31.14
CA TYR A 730 7.86 11.55 -31.24
C TYR A 730 6.80 10.95 -32.16
N LEU A 731 5.55 11.43 -32.10
CA LEU A 731 4.47 10.97 -32.98
C LEU A 731 4.74 11.31 -34.45
N VAL A 732 5.27 12.51 -34.74
CA VAL A 732 5.67 12.92 -36.10
C VAL A 732 6.90 12.14 -36.57
N ALA A 733 7.91 11.92 -35.73
CA ALA A 733 9.07 11.11 -36.08
C ALA A 733 8.69 9.63 -36.37
N LEU A 734 7.76 9.07 -35.60
CA LEU A 734 7.29 7.71 -35.77
C LEU A 734 6.34 7.55 -36.96
N HIS A 735 5.39 8.45 -37.18
CA HIS A 735 4.26 8.21 -38.09
C HIS A 735 4.11 9.26 -39.21
N GLY A 736 4.99 10.26 -39.27
CA GLY A 736 4.98 11.31 -40.28
C GLY A 736 3.62 12.00 -40.37
N PHE A 737 3.09 12.16 -41.58
CA PHE A 737 1.76 12.77 -41.77
C PHE A 737 0.60 11.98 -41.12
N SER A 738 0.74 10.66 -40.90
CA SER A 738 -0.29 9.88 -40.19
C SER A 738 -0.41 10.27 -38.71
N ALA A 739 0.55 11.00 -38.13
CA ALA A 739 0.40 11.62 -36.81
C ALA A 739 -0.84 12.51 -36.69
N ALA A 740 -1.25 13.19 -37.79
CA ALA A 740 -2.46 14.01 -37.81
C ALA A 740 -3.75 13.18 -37.62
N LYS A 741 -3.80 11.96 -38.19
CA LYS A 741 -4.93 11.02 -38.03
C LYS A 741 -5.06 10.59 -36.57
N ILE A 742 -3.92 10.27 -35.95
CA ILE A 742 -3.82 9.87 -34.54
C ILE A 742 -4.29 11.02 -33.64
N LEU A 743 -3.78 12.24 -33.85
CA LEU A 743 -4.18 13.43 -33.10
C LEU A 743 -5.69 13.74 -33.24
N LEU A 744 -6.29 13.50 -34.41
CA LEU A 744 -7.73 13.66 -34.63
C LEU A 744 -8.54 12.63 -33.82
N ILE A 745 -8.15 11.34 -33.83
CA ILE A 745 -8.80 10.29 -33.02
C ILE A 745 -8.67 10.60 -31.52
N LEU A 746 -7.50 11.06 -31.08
CA LEU A 746 -7.25 11.46 -29.70
C LEU A 746 -8.12 12.66 -29.30
N ALA A 747 -8.22 13.69 -30.15
CA ALA A 747 -9.07 14.85 -29.91
C ALA A 747 -10.56 14.49 -29.86
N ALA A 748 -11.02 13.61 -30.76
CA ALA A 748 -12.39 13.11 -30.78
C ALA A 748 -12.73 12.36 -29.47
N ASN A 749 -11.88 11.43 -29.04
CA ASN A 749 -12.08 10.71 -27.77
C ASN A 749 -12.06 11.65 -26.54
N TYR A 750 -11.15 12.62 -26.50
CA TYR A 750 -11.12 13.61 -25.42
C TYR A 750 -12.40 14.46 -25.38
N ARG A 751 -12.87 14.93 -26.54
CA ARG A 751 -14.12 15.71 -26.65
C ARG A 751 -15.33 14.87 -26.23
N LEU A 752 -15.39 13.61 -26.66
CA LEU A 752 -16.42 12.65 -26.26
C LEU A 752 -16.48 12.49 -24.72
N ALA A 753 -15.34 12.34 -24.06
CA ALA A 753 -15.29 12.24 -22.60
C ALA A 753 -15.72 13.54 -21.91
N THR A 754 -15.22 14.69 -22.37
CA THR A 754 -15.33 15.99 -21.66
C THR A 754 -16.54 16.83 -22.05
N SER A 755 -17.27 16.48 -23.12
CA SER A 755 -18.41 17.26 -23.64
C SER A 755 -19.76 16.55 -23.50
N LEU A 756 -19.79 15.23 -23.26
CA LEU A 756 -21.03 14.47 -23.14
C LEU A 756 -21.60 14.50 -21.71
N PRO A 757 -22.94 14.50 -21.53
CA PRO A 757 -23.56 14.30 -20.23
C PRO A 757 -23.12 12.98 -19.59
N LYS A 758 -22.80 13.00 -18.28
CA LYS A 758 -22.16 11.89 -17.54
C LYS A 758 -22.71 10.50 -17.86
N ARG A 759 -24.04 10.34 -17.92
CA ARG A 759 -24.72 9.05 -18.23
C ARG A 759 -24.27 8.40 -19.54
N TRP A 760 -23.88 9.19 -20.54
CA TRP A 760 -23.50 8.69 -21.87
C TRP A 760 -22.01 8.39 -22.00
N ILE A 761 -21.15 8.94 -21.13
CA ILE A 761 -19.68 8.81 -21.26
C ILE A 761 -19.23 7.34 -21.37
N PRO A 762 -19.69 6.39 -20.52
CA PRO A 762 -19.21 5.00 -20.60
C PRO A 762 -19.63 4.31 -21.91
N VAL A 763 -20.89 4.46 -22.32
CA VAL A 763 -21.42 3.85 -23.56
C VAL A 763 -20.69 4.41 -24.77
N ALA A 764 -20.65 5.73 -24.90
CA ALA A 764 -19.97 6.40 -26.00
C ALA A 764 -18.47 6.06 -26.04
N THR A 765 -17.82 5.92 -24.88
CA THR A 765 -16.40 5.52 -24.79
C THR A 765 -16.19 4.14 -25.37
N TRP A 766 -16.98 3.15 -24.96
CA TRP A 766 -16.85 1.77 -25.46
C TRP A 766 -17.21 1.67 -26.93
N THR A 767 -18.32 2.27 -27.37
CA THR A 767 -18.72 2.30 -28.78
C THR A 767 -17.64 2.94 -29.65
N PHE A 768 -17.16 4.15 -29.31
CA PHE A 768 -16.13 4.83 -30.09
C PHE A 768 -14.83 4.02 -30.16
N ASN A 769 -14.33 3.53 -29.03
CA ASN A 769 -13.04 2.83 -28.99
C ASN A 769 -13.10 1.45 -29.68
N ILE A 770 -14.22 0.73 -29.60
CA ILE A 770 -14.42 -0.51 -30.36
C ILE A 770 -14.53 -0.21 -31.86
N CYS A 771 -15.34 0.78 -32.27
CA CYS A 771 -15.44 1.18 -33.67
C CYS A 771 -14.09 1.61 -34.25
N ILE A 772 -13.24 2.31 -33.48
CA ILE A 772 -11.88 2.68 -33.89
C ILE A 772 -10.96 1.46 -34.03
N LEU A 773 -11.04 0.44 -33.16
CA LEU A 773 -10.28 -0.80 -33.34
C LEU A 773 -10.63 -1.50 -34.66
N PHE A 774 -11.92 -1.65 -34.97
CA PHE A 774 -12.38 -2.23 -36.22
C PHE A 774 -12.00 -1.37 -37.45
N ALA A 775 -12.25 -0.05 -37.39
CA ALA A 775 -11.97 0.85 -38.51
C ALA A 775 -10.47 1.00 -38.80
N ASN A 776 -9.61 0.98 -37.78
CA ASN A 776 -8.16 1.01 -37.94
C ASN A 776 -7.63 -0.17 -38.76
N GLU A 777 -8.12 -1.38 -38.47
CA GLU A 777 -7.71 -2.62 -39.17
C GLU A 777 -8.37 -2.70 -40.56
N LEU A 778 -9.69 -2.52 -40.64
CA LEU A 778 -10.46 -2.62 -41.91
C LEU A 778 -10.01 -1.57 -42.94
N CYS A 779 -9.66 -0.35 -42.50
CA CYS A 779 -9.17 0.71 -43.37
C CYS A 779 -7.64 0.83 -43.42
N GLN A 780 -6.90 -0.16 -42.88
CA GLN A 780 -5.42 -0.24 -42.88
C GLN A 780 -4.72 1.08 -42.51
N GLY A 781 -5.13 1.69 -41.38
CA GLY A 781 -4.58 2.95 -40.88
C GLY A 781 -4.98 4.21 -41.67
N TYR A 782 -6.08 4.15 -42.43
CA TYR A 782 -6.65 5.20 -43.29
C TYR A 782 -5.60 5.82 -44.23
N ARG A 783 -5.12 5.07 -45.22
CA ARG A 783 -4.14 5.58 -46.20
C ARG A 783 -4.68 6.79 -46.95
N PHE A 784 -3.89 7.86 -47.07
CA PHE A 784 -4.30 9.12 -47.68
C PHE A 784 -4.71 8.95 -49.15
N ARG A 785 -4.03 8.07 -49.90
CA ARG A 785 -4.41 7.72 -51.28
C ARG A 785 -5.80 7.08 -51.36
N ASP A 786 -6.16 6.24 -50.37
CA ASP A 786 -7.39 5.43 -50.37
C ASP A 786 -8.55 6.31 -49.88
N MET A 787 -8.29 7.22 -48.92
CA MET A 787 -9.20 8.32 -48.57
C MET A 787 -9.46 9.24 -49.76
N ALA A 788 -8.46 9.60 -50.56
CA ALA A 788 -8.65 10.42 -51.76
C ALA A 788 -9.52 9.70 -52.82
N MET A 789 -9.32 8.39 -53.03
CA MET A 789 -10.14 7.59 -53.95
C MET A 789 -11.62 7.48 -53.53
N LEU A 790 -11.94 7.64 -52.24
CA LEU A 790 -13.34 7.72 -51.78
C LEU A 790 -14.05 8.99 -52.32
N TRP A 791 -13.29 10.05 -52.62
CA TRP A 791 -13.82 11.33 -53.13
C TRP A 791 -13.72 11.43 -54.66
N THR A 792 -12.67 10.87 -55.27
CA THR A 792 -12.46 10.90 -56.73
C THR A 792 -13.01 9.69 -57.48
N GLY A 793 -13.50 8.68 -56.76
CA GLY A 793 -13.79 7.35 -57.30
C GLY A 793 -12.54 6.49 -57.56
N PRO A 794 -12.74 5.19 -57.87
CA PRO A 794 -11.66 4.25 -58.15
C PRO A 794 -11.02 4.51 -59.52
N VAL A 795 -9.72 4.80 -59.53
CA VAL A 795 -8.94 5.04 -60.75
C VAL A 795 -8.77 3.72 -61.52
N LYS A 796 -9.23 3.65 -62.78
CA LYS A 796 -9.08 2.44 -63.61
C LYS A 796 -7.64 2.33 -64.13
N LYS A 797 -7.26 1.11 -64.53
CA LYS A 797 -5.91 0.81 -65.04
C LYS A 797 -5.71 1.37 -66.45
N GLY A 798 -5.28 2.63 -66.53
CA GLY A 798 -5.00 3.35 -67.77
C GLY A 798 -5.28 4.86 -67.66
N ASP A 799 -6.21 5.23 -66.77
CA ASP A 799 -6.63 6.62 -66.58
C ASP A 799 -5.54 7.48 -65.91
N PRO A 800 -5.44 8.78 -66.23
CA PRO A 800 -4.56 9.70 -65.51
C PRO A 800 -4.98 9.79 -64.03
N VAL A 801 -4.03 9.60 -63.13
CA VAL A 801 -4.29 9.59 -61.67
C VAL A 801 -4.66 11.01 -61.21
N PRO A 802 -5.82 11.22 -60.55
CA PRO A 802 -6.22 12.56 -60.09
C PRO A 802 -5.18 13.20 -59.15
N PRO A 803 -4.93 14.52 -59.23
CA PRO A 803 -3.90 15.18 -58.41
C PRO A 803 -4.07 14.96 -56.90
N VAL A 804 -5.30 14.88 -56.41
CA VAL A 804 -5.61 14.60 -54.99
C VAL A 804 -5.15 13.18 -54.59
N VAL A 805 -5.30 12.20 -55.48
CA VAL A 805 -4.82 10.82 -55.26
C VAL A 805 -3.29 10.76 -55.37
N GLN A 806 -2.68 11.57 -56.24
CA GLN A 806 -1.22 11.71 -56.33
C GLN A 806 -0.62 12.34 -55.05
N LEU A 807 -1.25 13.38 -54.52
CA LEU A 807 -0.91 13.96 -53.22
C LEU A 807 -1.09 12.94 -52.08
N GLY A 808 -2.19 12.18 -52.07
CA GLY A 808 -2.39 11.11 -51.10
C GLY A 808 -1.28 10.05 -51.15
N ARG A 809 -0.86 9.63 -52.35
CA ARG A 809 0.30 8.74 -52.54
C ARG A 809 1.62 9.36 -52.08
N TRP A 810 1.79 10.68 -52.19
CA TRP A 810 2.97 11.39 -51.69
C TRP A 810 2.99 11.47 -50.16
N LEU A 811 1.84 11.75 -49.53
CA LEU A 811 1.69 11.75 -48.06
C LEU A 811 1.94 10.36 -47.47
N ASP A 812 1.39 9.30 -48.08
CA ASP A 812 1.59 7.91 -47.64
C ASP A 812 3.05 7.42 -47.76
N ARG A 813 3.87 8.04 -48.62
CA ARG A 813 5.32 7.78 -48.70
C ARG A 813 6.10 8.38 -47.52
N HIS A 814 5.57 9.42 -46.88
CA HIS A 814 6.20 10.14 -45.77
C HIS A 814 5.58 9.73 -44.42
N GLY A 815 5.50 8.40 -44.19
CA GLY A 815 4.85 7.78 -43.02
C GLY A 815 5.71 7.63 -41.77
N GLY A 816 6.86 8.30 -41.66
CA GLY A 816 7.77 8.20 -40.50
C GLY A 816 8.50 6.85 -40.39
N LEU A 817 9.10 6.60 -39.22
CA LEU A 817 9.86 5.36 -38.92
C LEU A 817 9.00 4.09 -38.85
N ILE A 818 7.73 4.22 -38.44
CA ILE A 818 6.75 3.14 -38.28
C ILE A 818 5.44 3.58 -38.96
N ASN A 819 5.36 3.37 -40.27
CA ASN A 819 4.20 3.74 -41.08
C ASN A 819 2.90 3.03 -40.66
N ARG A 820 3.00 1.77 -40.19
CA ARG A 820 1.89 0.95 -39.67
C ARG A 820 1.53 1.31 -38.23
N TRP A 821 1.07 2.54 -38.04
CA TRP A 821 0.68 3.08 -36.73
C TRP A 821 -0.53 2.34 -36.12
N GLU A 822 -1.39 1.77 -36.97
CA GLU A 822 -2.69 1.19 -36.58
C GLU A 822 -2.56 0.01 -35.62
N ILE A 823 -1.53 -0.84 -35.79
CA ILE A 823 -1.28 -2.01 -34.94
C ILE A 823 -0.96 -1.58 -33.50
N LEU A 824 -0.09 -0.59 -33.36
CA LEU A 824 0.42 -0.16 -32.04
C LEU A 824 -0.58 0.74 -31.32
N PHE A 825 -1.53 1.33 -32.07
CA PHE A 825 -2.61 2.12 -31.50
C PHE A 825 -3.53 1.30 -30.56
N ASN A 826 -3.55 -0.04 -30.66
CA ASN A 826 -4.33 -0.88 -29.74
C ASN A 826 -3.90 -0.69 -28.27
N ILE A 827 -2.60 -0.52 -27.99
CA ILE A 827 -2.11 -0.14 -26.64
C ILE A 827 -2.64 1.24 -26.22
N THR A 828 -2.74 2.16 -27.16
CA THR A 828 -3.23 3.53 -26.94
C THR A 828 -4.74 3.53 -26.64
N VAL A 829 -5.55 2.72 -27.33
CA VAL A 829 -7.00 2.56 -27.05
C VAL A 829 -7.28 2.22 -25.58
N LEU A 830 -6.46 1.39 -24.95
CA LEU A 830 -6.59 1.08 -23.52
C LEU A 830 -6.41 2.34 -22.64
N ARG A 831 -5.57 3.29 -23.05
CA ARG A 831 -5.39 4.60 -22.38
C ARG A 831 -6.56 5.56 -22.63
N LEU A 832 -7.13 5.57 -23.84
CA LEU A 832 -8.33 6.37 -24.15
C LEU A 832 -9.48 5.97 -23.20
N ILE A 833 -9.78 4.67 -23.14
CA ILE A 833 -10.79 4.10 -22.24
C ILE A 833 -10.43 4.39 -20.77
N SER A 834 -9.16 4.26 -20.37
CA SER A 834 -8.70 4.57 -19.01
C SER A 834 -8.97 6.03 -18.62
N PHE A 835 -8.63 6.98 -19.49
CA PHE A 835 -8.84 8.41 -19.25
C PHE A 835 -10.33 8.73 -19.15
N ASN A 836 -11.15 8.24 -20.08
CA ASN A 836 -12.59 8.54 -20.11
C ASN A 836 -13.31 7.99 -18.88
N LEU A 837 -12.96 6.77 -18.43
CA LEU A 837 -13.59 6.15 -17.26
C LEU A 837 -13.03 6.70 -15.94
N ASP A 838 -11.73 7.01 -15.85
CA ASP A 838 -11.15 7.73 -14.70
C ASP A 838 -11.75 9.15 -14.57
N TYR A 839 -12.06 9.82 -15.70
CA TYR A 839 -12.79 11.10 -15.73
C TYR A 839 -14.24 10.94 -15.27
N TYR A 840 -14.98 9.99 -15.86
CA TYR A 840 -16.37 9.69 -15.49
C TYR A 840 -16.52 9.42 -13.97
N TRP A 841 -15.58 8.69 -13.36
CA TRP A 841 -15.55 8.44 -11.91
C TRP A 841 -15.05 9.62 -11.06
N SER A 842 -14.34 10.60 -11.65
CA SER A 842 -13.93 11.81 -10.93
C SER A 842 -15.09 12.79 -10.71
N LEU A 843 -16.04 12.83 -11.65
CA LEU A 843 -17.20 13.74 -11.65
C LEU A 843 -18.12 13.55 -10.43
N ASP A 844 -18.15 12.36 -9.81
CA ASP A 844 -18.97 12.11 -8.62
C ASP A 844 -18.38 12.70 -7.32
N ARG A 845 -17.14 13.21 -7.34
CA ARG A 845 -16.49 13.75 -6.14
C ARG A 845 -16.59 15.27 -6.08
N ARG A 846 -17.45 15.78 -5.17
CA ARG A 846 -17.44 17.19 -4.76
C ARG A 846 -16.03 17.61 -4.35
N ALA A 847 -15.57 18.77 -4.81
CA ALA A 847 -14.22 19.28 -4.57
C ALA A 847 -13.92 19.40 -3.06
N SER A 848 -13.08 18.50 -2.56
CA SER A 848 -12.53 18.41 -1.21
C SER A 848 -11.25 17.58 -1.32
N SER A 849 -10.26 17.74 -0.43
CA SER A 849 -8.90 17.31 -0.76
C SER A 849 -8.79 15.79 -0.96
N PRO A 850 -7.91 15.28 -1.85
CA PRO A 850 -7.80 13.85 -2.13
C PRO A 850 -7.42 12.97 -0.93
N ILE A 851 -6.98 13.57 0.18
CA ILE A 851 -6.38 12.90 1.33
C ILE A 851 -7.34 12.85 2.54
N GLU A 852 -8.32 13.75 2.64
CA GLU A 852 -9.30 13.79 3.75
C GLU A 852 -10.33 12.65 3.70
N VAL A 853 -10.62 12.09 2.52
CA VAL A 853 -11.79 11.21 2.30
C VAL A 853 -11.38 9.75 2.12
N ARG A 854 -10.93 9.08 3.20
CA ARG A 854 -10.75 7.62 3.19
C ARG A 854 -10.95 6.89 4.53
N LEU A 855 -12.09 7.10 5.19
CA LEU A 855 -12.62 6.16 6.19
C LEU A 855 -14.13 5.85 6.03
N VAL A 856 -14.69 6.02 4.83
CA VAL A 856 -16.05 5.53 4.49
C VAL A 856 -16.03 4.96 3.06
N PRO A 857 -16.63 3.77 2.80
CA PRO A 857 -16.85 3.27 1.43
C PRO A 857 -17.82 4.16 0.63
N SER A 858 -17.66 4.20 -0.70
CA SER A 858 -18.24 5.21 -1.61
C SER A 858 -19.77 5.21 -1.79
N HIS A 859 -20.55 4.54 -0.94
CA HIS A 859 -22.00 4.36 -1.10
C HIS A 859 -22.87 5.27 -0.20
N PHE A 860 -22.26 6.19 0.57
CA PHE A 860 -22.93 6.92 1.65
C PHE A 860 -22.87 8.47 1.55
N CYS A 861 -22.32 9.02 0.46
CA CYS A 861 -22.00 10.46 0.34
C CYS A 861 -23.17 11.39 -0.02
N LEU A 862 -24.38 11.12 0.47
CA LEU A 862 -25.52 12.06 0.40
C LEU A 862 -25.92 12.69 1.74
N TYR A 863 -25.51 12.14 2.89
CA TYR A 863 -25.87 12.67 4.22
C TYR A 863 -24.68 12.76 5.18
N ARG A 864 -23.97 13.90 5.18
CA ARG A 864 -23.28 14.42 6.38
C ARG A 864 -23.00 15.92 6.27
N ASN A 865 -23.38 16.67 7.30
CA ASN A 865 -23.14 18.12 7.37
C ASN A 865 -21.66 18.43 7.71
N LYS A 866 -21.13 19.58 7.26
CA LYS A 866 -19.72 19.99 7.43
C LYS A 866 -19.57 20.92 8.64
N SER A 867 -19.19 20.39 9.80
CA SER A 867 -18.84 21.22 10.98
C SER A 867 -17.77 20.61 11.89
N ASN A 868 -17.92 19.35 12.32
CA ASN A 868 -16.99 18.71 13.26
C ASN A 868 -16.32 17.45 12.68
N VAL A 869 -15.09 17.60 12.18
CA VAL A 869 -14.16 16.50 11.87
C VAL A 869 -12.79 16.84 12.47
N PRO A 870 -12.28 16.10 13.46
CA PRO A 870 -10.90 16.30 13.94
C PRO A 870 -9.91 15.93 12.83
N LYS A 871 -8.90 16.77 12.61
CA LYS A 871 -7.88 16.60 11.54
C LYS A 871 -7.03 15.35 11.78
N LYS A 872 -7.51 14.18 11.31
CA LYS A 872 -6.76 12.91 11.38
C LYS A 872 -5.53 12.96 10.47
N LYS A 873 -4.45 12.29 10.90
CA LYS A 873 -3.10 12.31 10.28
C LYS A 873 -3.15 12.21 8.76
N GLN A 874 -2.68 13.25 8.08
CA GLN A 874 -2.53 13.29 6.62
C GLN A 874 -1.48 12.26 6.18
N LEU A 875 -1.83 11.37 5.26
CA LEU A 875 -0.90 10.42 4.66
C LEU A 875 0.03 11.13 3.67
N ASP A 876 1.34 10.86 3.75
CA ASP A 876 2.35 11.34 2.80
C ASP A 876 2.00 10.88 1.37
N PRO A 877 1.68 11.79 0.43
CA PRO A 877 1.30 11.43 -0.93
C PRO A 877 2.39 10.69 -1.70
N SER A 878 3.67 10.91 -1.38
CA SER A 878 4.80 10.19 -1.99
C SER A 878 5.00 8.77 -1.46
N SER A 879 4.27 8.40 -0.40
CA SER A 879 4.26 7.04 0.17
C SER A 879 3.16 6.13 -0.40
N LEU A 880 2.16 6.68 -1.09
CA LEU A 880 0.93 5.98 -1.48
C LEU A 880 1.17 4.63 -2.18
N SER A 881 0.45 3.61 -1.70
CA SER A 881 0.45 2.27 -2.27
C SER A 881 -0.11 2.28 -3.70
N GLU A 882 0.28 1.32 -4.55
CA GLU A 882 -0.19 1.25 -5.93
C GLU A 882 -1.72 1.19 -6.03
N ARG A 883 -2.37 0.37 -5.20
CA ARG A 883 -3.84 0.27 -5.17
C ARG A 883 -4.47 1.64 -4.94
N ASP A 884 -3.84 2.47 -4.12
CA ASP A 884 -4.36 3.77 -3.73
C ASP A 884 -4.11 4.83 -4.79
N ARG A 885 -2.94 4.84 -5.43
CA ARG A 885 -2.68 5.72 -6.60
C ARG A 885 -3.61 5.42 -7.78
N VAL A 886 -4.01 4.17 -7.94
CA VAL A 886 -4.98 3.72 -8.96
C VAL A 886 -6.44 4.01 -8.54
N ALA A 887 -6.77 4.00 -7.24
CA ALA A 887 -8.14 4.18 -6.74
C ALA A 887 -8.51 5.63 -6.35
N LEU A 888 -7.51 6.49 -6.10
CA LEU A 888 -7.71 7.92 -5.92
C LEU A 888 -7.79 8.59 -7.30
N PRO A 889 -8.84 9.36 -7.61
CA PRO A 889 -8.91 10.09 -8.87
C PRO A 889 -7.89 11.22 -8.91
N ALA A 890 -7.40 11.50 -10.11
CA ALA A 890 -6.69 12.73 -10.40
C ALA A 890 -7.53 13.97 -10.02
N PRO A 891 -6.91 15.10 -9.64
CA PRO A 891 -7.65 16.34 -9.38
C PRO A 891 -8.26 16.89 -10.68
N SER A 892 -9.35 17.66 -10.59
CA SER A 892 -10.13 18.10 -11.77
C SER A 892 -9.29 18.84 -12.82
N HIS A 893 -8.34 19.68 -12.39
CA HIS A 893 -7.42 20.42 -13.28
C HIS A 893 -6.32 19.56 -13.92
N ALA A 894 -6.24 18.25 -13.62
CA ALA A 894 -5.41 17.31 -14.36
C ALA A 894 -6.05 16.83 -15.67
N PHE A 895 -7.39 16.89 -15.78
CA PHE A 895 -8.14 16.42 -16.97
C PHE A 895 -8.13 17.46 -18.10
N THR A 896 -6.94 17.87 -18.53
CA THR A 896 -6.74 18.79 -19.66
C THR A 896 -6.21 18.06 -20.90
N PHE A 897 -6.49 18.58 -22.09
CA PHE A 897 -6.02 17.97 -23.35
C PHE A 897 -4.49 17.80 -23.40
N ARG A 898 -3.73 18.76 -22.84
CA ARG A 898 -2.26 18.69 -22.72
C ARG A 898 -1.83 17.45 -21.91
N THR A 899 -2.42 17.27 -20.74
CA THR A 899 -2.11 16.18 -19.82
C THR A 899 -2.61 14.82 -20.35
N TYR A 900 -3.75 14.81 -21.04
CA TYR A 900 -4.29 13.65 -21.74
C TYR A 900 -3.37 13.18 -22.87
N LEU A 901 -2.90 14.08 -23.76
CA LEU A 901 -1.99 13.71 -24.85
C LEU A 901 -0.64 13.21 -24.30
N ALA A 902 -0.10 13.89 -23.29
CA ALA A 902 1.11 13.49 -22.57
C ALA A 902 1.00 12.07 -21.96
N TYR A 903 -0.17 11.69 -21.45
CA TYR A 903 -0.45 10.34 -20.95
C TYR A 903 -0.63 9.31 -22.07
N ALA A 904 -1.50 9.61 -23.05
CA ALA A 904 -1.83 8.70 -24.14
C ALA A 904 -0.57 8.31 -24.93
N ILE A 905 0.26 9.30 -25.28
CA ILE A 905 1.48 9.16 -26.08
C ILE A 905 2.73 9.26 -25.19
N TYR A 906 2.64 8.81 -23.92
CA TYR A 906 3.80 8.72 -23.03
C TYR A 906 4.85 7.76 -23.63
N ALA A 907 5.91 8.33 -24.19
CA ALA A 907 6.82 7.67 -25.13
C ALA A 907 7.48 6.38 -24.59
N PRO A 908 7.98 6.32 -23.33
CA PRO A 908 8.59 5.11 -22.77
C PRO A 908 7.66 3.89 -22.67
N LEU A 909 6.36 4.04 -22.93
CA LEU A 909 5.38 2.95 -22.95
C LEU A 909 4.42 3.03 -24.15
N TYR A 910 4.68 3.88 -25.17
CA TYR A 910 3.73 4.13 -26.26
C TYR A 910 3.62 2.95 -27.24
N LEU A 911 4.76 2.49 -27.76
CA LEU A 911 4.81 1.42 -28.78
C LEU A 911 4.40 0.06 -28.20
N THR A 912 4.90 -0.26 -27.01
CA THR A 912 4.55 -1.44 -26.22
C THR A 912 5.09 -1.24 -24.79
N GLY A 913 4.72 -2.12 -23.86
CA GLY A 913 5.13 -2.06 -22.46
C GLY A 913 3.98 -2.40 -21.52
N PRO A 914 4.21 -2.26 -20.20
CA PRO A 914 3.13 -2.27 -19.22
C PRO A 914 2.04 -1.20 -19.47
N ILE A 915 0.79 -1.61 -19.31
CA ILE A 915 -0.37 -0.71 -19.31
C ILE A 915 -0.39 0.11 -18.02
N LEU A 916 -0.48 1.43 -18.15
CA LEU A 916 -0.54 2.40 -17.05
C LEU A 916 -1.89 3.13 -17.08
N THR A 917 -2.55 3.26 -15.94
CA THR A 917 -3.84 3.98 -15.82
C THR A 917 -3.63 5.49 -15.67
N PHE A 918 -4.63 6.31 -15.99
CA PHE A 918 -4.49 7.77 -15.94
C PHE A 918 -4.22 8.25 -14.51
N ASN A 919 -5.01 7.78 -13.53
CA ASN A 919 -4.83 8.16 -12.13
C ASN A 919 -3.42 7.84 -11.58
N ASP A 920 -2.86 6.67 -11.91
CA ASP A 920 -1.51 6.30 -11.46
C ASP A 920 -0.43 7.13 -12.18
N TYR A 921 -0.56 7.39 -13.49
CA TYR A 921 0.32 8.31 -14.20
C TYR A 921 0.31 9.72 -13.59
N ILE A 922 -0.86 10.27 -13.24
CA ILE A 922 -0.95 11.57 -12.58
C ILE A 922 -0.37 11.55 -11.17
N SER A 923 -0.68 10.53 -10.37
CA SER A 923 -0.15 10.39 -9.01
C SER A 923 1.38 10.34 -9.02
N GLN A 924 1.98 9.57 -9.92
CA GLN A 924 3.43 9.48 -10.08
C GLN A 924 4.06 10.75 -10.70
N SER A 925 3.31 11.49 -11.51
CA SER A 925 3.72 12.81 -12.05
C SER A 925 3.74 13.91 -10.99
N ARG A 926 2.87 13.82 -9.97
CA ARG A 926 2.83 14.71 -8.80
C ARG A 926 3.92 14.34 -7.78
N HIS A 927 4.12 13.04 -7.56
CA HIS A 927 4.99 12.48 -6.53
C HIS A 927 5.74 11.25 -7.04
N ARG A 928 7.06 11.37 -7.22
CA ARG A 928 7.91 10.25 -7.64
C ARG A 928 7.80 9.08 -6.63
N PRO A 929 7.54 7.84 -7.06
CA PRO A 929 7.45 6.70 -6.16
C PRO A 929 8.73 6.43 -5.37
N ALA A 930 8.59 6.21 -4.06
CA ALA A 930 9.68 5.75 -3.19
C ALA A 930 10.24 4.35 -3.55
N THR A 931 9.61 3.63 -4.49
CA THR A 931 10.06 2.33 -5.00
C THR A 931 11.19 2.43 -6.03
N ILE A 932 11.44 3.61 -6.62
CA ILE A 932 12.44 3.80 -7.68
C ILE A 932 13.77 4.23 -7.08
N SER A 933 14.76 3.33 -7.09
CA SER A 933 16.15 3.62 -6.72
C SER A 933 17.12 3.23 -7.83
N GLY A 934 18.29 3.90 -7.89
CA GLY A 934 19.31 3.62 -8.91
C GLY A 934 19.79 2.17 -8.87
N ALA A 935 20.09 1.64 -7.67
CA ALA A 935 20.52 0.26 -7.47
C ALA A 935 19.44 -0.80 -7.80
N ARG A 936 18.15 -0.47 -7.70
CA ARG A 936 17.06 -1.35 -8.19
C ARG A 936 16.99 -1.32 -9.72
N THR A 937 17.01 -0.12 -10.30
CA THR A 937 16.92 0.07 -11.76
C THR A 937 18.11 -0.55 -12.50
N LEU A 938 19.33 -0.43 -11.95
CA LEU A 938 20.53 -1.08 -12.48
C LEU A 938 20.42 -2.61 -12.46
N ARG A 939 20.05 -3.21 -11.32
CA ARG A 939 19.87 -4.67 -11.22
C ARG A 939 18.74 -5.17 -12.12
N TYR A 940 17.68 -4.40 -12.32
CA TYR A 940 16.63 -4.70 -13.30
C TYR A 940 17.16 -4.65 -14.74
N GLY A 941 18.00 -3.67 -15.09
CA GLY A 941 18.67 -3.58 -16.38
C GLY A 941 19.61 -4.76 -16.65
N ILE A 942 20.39 -5.20 -15.66
CA ILE A 942 21.21 -6.41 -15.74
C ILE A 942 20.32 -7.65 -15.97
N ARG A 943 19.17 -7.75 -15.27
CA ARG A 943 18.21 -8.85 -15.46
C ARG A 943 17.53 -8.84 -16.84
N PHE A 944 17.38 -7.67 -17.46
CA PHE A 944 16.96 -7.56 -18.85
C PHE A 944 18.06 -8.05 -19.81
N PHE A 945 19.30 -7.61 -19.63
CA PHE A 945 20.44 -8.06 -20.45
C PHE A 945 20.64 -9.58 -20.38
N LEU A 946 20.57 -10.19 -19.19
CA LEU A 946 20.66 -11.64 -19.02
C LEU A 946 19.50 -12.40 -19.71
N ALA A 947 18.30 -11.81 -19.78
CA ALA A 947 17.18 -12.39 -20.53
C ALA A 947 17.36 -12.26 -22.05
N LEU A 948 17.97 -11.15 -22.52
CA LEU A 948 18.31 -10.95 -23.92
C LEU A 948 19.38 -11.95 -24.36
N LEU A 949 20.44 -12.11 -23.57
CA LEU A 949 21.49 -13.11 -23.79
C LEU A 949 20.92 -14.54 -23.84
N ALA A 950 19.95 -14.87 -22.98
CA ALA A 950 19.28 -16.17 -23.02
C ALA A 950 18.49 -16.40 -24.33
N MET A 951 17.79 -15.39 -24.85
CA MET A 951 17.11 -15.47 -26.15
C MET A 951 18.11 -15.64 -27.31
N GLU A 952 19.18 -14.85 -27.32
CA GLU A 952 20.25 -14.94 -28.32
C GLU A 952 20.94 -16.31 -28.30
N ILE A 953 21.21 -16.89 -27.12
CA ILE A 953 21.77 -18.24 -27.01
C ILE A 953 20.79 -19.28 -27.56
N ILE A 954 19.51 -19.28 -27.15
CA ILE A 954 18.54 -20.29 -27.60
C ILE A 954 18.43 -20.31 -29.13
N LEU A 955 18.44 -19.15 -29.80
CA LEU A 955 18.38 -19.05 -31.27
C LEU A 955 19.60 -19.64 -32.03
N HIS A 956 20.69 -20.02 -31.34
CA HIS A 956 21.84 -20.75 -31.92
C HIS A 956 21.81 -22.28 -31.70
N TYR A 957 20.88 -22.78 -30.87
CA TYR A 957 20.81 -24.20 -30.48
C TYR A 957 19.43 -24.84 -30.70
N ASP A 958 18.36 -24.05 -30.76
CA ASP A 958 17.02 -24.46 -31.16
C ASP A 958 16.57 -23.66 -32.39
N TYR A 959 16.42 -24.35 -33.51
CA TYR A 959 16.01 -23.76 -34.78
C TYR A 959 14.51 -23.92 -35.07
N VAL A 960 13.64 -24.14 -34.08
CA VAL A 960 12.19 -24.35 -34.27
C VAL A 960 11.51 -23.28 -35.15
N CYS A 961 11.95 -22.02 -35.08
CA CYS A 961 11.47 -20.95 -35.97
C CYS A 961 11.80 -21.20 -37.45
N ALA A 962 13.02 -21.67 -37.77
CA ALA A 962 13.43 -22.05 -39.12
C ALA A 962 12.73 -23.34 -39.58
N ILE A 963 12.65 -24.34 -38.70
CA ILE A 963 11.96 -25.61 -38.93
C ILE A 963 10.50 -25.34 -39.31
N SER A 964 9.77 -24.57 -38.51
CA SER A 964 8.37 -24.22 -38.77
C SER A 964 8.19 -23.42 -40.07
N LYS A 965 9.08 -22.46 -40.37
CA LYS A 965 9.01 -21.67 -41.61
C LYS A 965 9.28 -22.50 -42.87
N ALA A 966 10.00 -23.61 -42.75
CA ALA A 966 10.22 -24.55 -43.84
C ALA A 966 8.99 -25.42 -44.20
N ARG A 967 7.87 -25.31 -43.46
CA ARG A 967 6.64 -26.11 -43.63
C ARG A 967 6.92 -27.61 -43.77
N PRO A 968 7.53 -28.23 -42.74
CA PRO A 968 7.98 -29.61 -42.83
C PRO A 968 6.77 -30.56 -42.72
N ASN A 969 6.89 -31.78 -43.24
CA ASN A 969 5.86 -32.78 -42.99
C ASN A 969 5.95 -33.22 -41.51
N TRP A 970 4.97 -32.81 -40.70
CA TRP A 970 4.93 -33.09 -39.26
C TRP A 970 4.90 -34.59 -38.93
N SER A 971 4.43 -35.47 -39.83
CA SER A 971 4.48 -36.93 -39.63
C SER A 971 5.89 -37.51 -39.78
N SER A 972 6.90 -36.71 -40.14
CA SER A 972 8.32 -37.10 -40.17
C SER A 972 9.08 -36.76 -38.88
N TYR A 973 8.35 -36.50 -37.79
CA TYR A 973 8.87 -36.25 -36.44
C TYR A 973 8.19 -37.22 -35.47
N THR A 974 8.94 -37.71 -34.48
CA THR A 974 8.32 -38.53 -33.42
C THR A 974 7.40 -37.68 -32.55
N PRO A 975 6.40 -38.26 -31.86
CA PRO A 975 5.53 -37.52 -30.92
C PRO A 975 6.32 -36.71 -29.88
N ALA A 976 7.47 -37.23 -29.44
CA ALA A 976 8.39 -36.54 -28.54
C ALA A 976 9.08 -35.34 -29.19
N GLN A 977 9.66 -35.49 -30.40
CA GLN A 977 10.28 -34.38 -31.14
C GLN A 977 9.27 -33.26 -31.39
N LEU A 978 8.08 -33.59 -31.90
CA LEU A 978 7.04 -32.62 -32.25
C LEU A 978 6.50 -31.87 -31.02
N SER A 979 6.29 -32.59 -29.91
CA SER A 979 5.83 -31.99 -28.65
C SER A 979 6.88 -31.09 -27.99
N LEU A 980 8.16 -31.48 -28.03
CA LEU A 980 9.24 -30.70 -27.41
C LEU A 980 9.60 -29.46 -28.23
N LEU A 981 9.67 -29.55 -29.56
CA LEU A 981 9.78 -28.36 -30.44
C LEU A 981 8.61 -27.39 -30.17
N SER A 982 7.38 -27.90 -30.07
CA SER A 982 6.21 -27.07 -29.75
C SER A 982 6.32 -26.40 -28.37
N TYR A 983 6.84 -27.11 -27.38
CA TYR A 983 7.08 -26.59 -26.03
C TYR A 983 8.15 -25.48 -25.99
N PHE A 984 9.27 -25.63 -26.73
CA PHE A 984 10.27 -24.56 -26.83
C PHE A 984 9.80 -23.38 -27.69
N ASN A 985 8.96 -23.60 -28.72
CA ASN A 985 8.30 -22.51 -29.43
C ASN A 985 7.45 -21.64 -28.48
N LEU A 986 6.74 -22.23 -27.50
CA LEU A 986 6.05 -21.48 -26.45
C LEU A 986 7.01 -20.68 -25.54
N HIS A 987 8.25 -21.14 -25.35
CA HIS A 987 9.28 -20.39 -24.61
C HIS A 987 9.84 -19.22 -25.42
N LEU A 988 10.05 -19.39 -26.73
CA LEU A 988 10.39 -18.29 -27.63
C LEU A 988 9.26 -17.25 -27.72
N ILE A 989 7.99 -17.70 -27.73
CA ILE A 989 6.80 -16.83 -27.65
C ILE A 989 6.74 -16.07 -26.32
N TRP A 990 7.16 -16.67 -25.20
CA TRP A 990 7.30 -15.96 -23.93
C TRP A 990 8.45 -14.94 -23.96
N LEU A 991 9.64 -15.32 -24.45
CA LEU A 991 10.82 -14.45 -24.51
C LEU A 991 10.64 -13.24 -25.45
N LYS A 992 10.06 -13.43 -26.65
CA LYS A 992 9.82 -12.32 -27.59
C LYS A 992 8.88 -11.24 -27.04
N LEU A 993 8.00 -11.58 -26.09
CA LEU A 993 7.11 -10.65 -25.42
C LEU A 993 7.76 -10.08 -24.14
N LEU A 994 8.50 -10.90 -23.40
CA LEU A 994 9.26 -10.53 -22.22
C LEU A 994 10.22 -9.37 -22.49
N LEU A 995 11.00 -9.45 -23.58
CA LEU A 995 12.10 -8.54 -23.83
C LEU A 995 11.64 -7.10 -24.16
N PRO A 996 10.70 -6.85 -25.09
CA PRO A 996 10.12 -5.52 -25.26
C PRO A 996 9.48 -5.00 -23.97
N TRP A 997 8.63 -5.79 -23.29
CA TRP A 997 7.96 -5.30 -22.09
C TRP A 997 8.92 -4.92 -20.97
N ARG A 998 10.04 -5.64 -20.79
CA ARG A 998 11.08 -5.28 -19.84
C ARG A 998 11.92 -4.08 -20.28
N PHE A 999 12.20 -3.95 -21.58
CA PHE A 999 12.91 -2.79 -22.11
C PHE A 999 12.11 -1.49 -21.90
N PHE A 1000 10.85 -1.45 -22.34
CA PHE A 1000 9.99 -0.28 -22.18
C PHE A 1000 9.66 0.00 -20.70
N ARG A 1001 9.57 -1.04 -19.85
CA ARG A 1001 9.51 -0.85 -18.38
C ARG A 1001 10.80 -0.25 -17.80
N LEU A 1002 11.99 -0.71 -18.24
CA LEU A 1002 13.27 -0.12 -17.85
C LEU A 1002 13.35 1.36 -18.24
N TRP A 1003 12.87 1.72 -19.44
CA TRP A 1003 12.78 3.12 -19.88
C TRP A 1003 11.83 3.95 -19.03
N SER A 1004 10.67 3.42 -18.65
CA SER A 1004 9.78 4.12 -17.71
C SER A 1004 10.42 4.29 -16.32
N LEU A 1005 11.20 3.30 -15.84
CA LEU A 1005 11.91 3.35 -14.55
C LEU A 1005 13.07 4.36 -14.53
N THR A 1006 13.87 4.47 -15.60
CA THR A 1006 14.91 5.51 -15.71
C THR A 1006 14.30 6.90 -15.81
N ASP A 1007 13.11 7.00 -16.40
CA ASP A 1007 12.31 8.20 -16.54
C ASP A 1007 11.45 8.57 -15.30
N GLY A 1008 11.45 7.71 -14.27
CA GLY A 1008 10.87 8.00 -12.95
C GLY A 1008 9.42 7.58 -12.71
N ILE A 1009 8.87 6.65 -13.52
CA ILE A 1009 7.57 6.00 -13.30
C ILE A 1009 7.79 4.49 -13.09
N ASP A 1010 7.04 3.87 -12.17
CA ASP A 1010 7.13 2.44 -11.82
C ASP A 1010 5.84 1.69 -12.20
N PRO A 1011 5.63 1.39 -13.50
CA PRO A 1011 4.47 0.62 -13.95
C PRO A 1011 4.64 -0.87 -13.56
N PRO A 1012 3.58 -1.69 -13.62
CA PRO A 1012 3.65 -3.09 -13.17
C PRO A 1012 4.62 -3.93 -14.01
N GLU A 1013 5.32 -4.88 -13.40
CA GLU A 1013 6.00 -5.94 -14.18
C GLU A 1013 4.95 -6.80 -14.90
N ASN A 1014 5.15 -7.05 -16.20
CA ASN A 1014 4.23 -7.82 -17.05
C ASN A 1014 4.40 -9.35 -16.94
N MET A 1015 5.60 -9.83 -16.60
CA MET A 1015 5.93 -11.27 -16.57
C MET A 1015 6.60 -11.66 -15.25
N LEU A 1016 5.80 -12.27 -14.38
CA LEU A 1016 6.20 -12.63 -13.00
C LEU A 1016 7.05 -13.90 -12.94
N ARG A 1017 6.72 -14.88 -13.78
CA ARG A 1017 7.28 -16.22 -13.78
C ARG A 1017 7.59 -16.64 -15.23
N CYS A 1018 8.49 -17.61 -15.40
CA CYS A 1018 8.58 -18.34 -16.67
C CYS A 1018 7.25 -19.06 -16.93
N VAL A 1019 6.90 -19.29 -18.20
CA VAL A 1019 5.67 -20.02 -18.58
C VAL A 1019 5.57 -21.36 -17.84
N SER A 1020 6.66 -22.14 -17.80
CA SER A 1020 6.76 -23.42 -17.09
C SER A 1020 7.03 -23.31 -15.58
N ASN A 1021 6.66 -22.18 -14.95
CA ASN A 1021 6.54 -22.04 -13.50
C ASN A 1021 5.10 -21.58 -13.11
N ASN A 1022 4.11 -22.04 -13.88
CA ASN A 1022 2.68 -21.88 -13.60
C ASN A 1022 2.00 -23.24 -13.78
N TYR A 1023 1.18 -23.65 -12.81
CA TYR A 1023 0.52 -24.98 -12.77
C TYR A 1023 -1.02 -24.89 -12.73
N SER A 1024 -1.56 -23.67 -12.67
CA SER A 1024 -2.98 -23.36 -12.54
C SER A 1024 -3.36 -22.39 -13.66
N THR A 1025 -4.42 -22.75 -14.39
CA THR A 1025 -4.91 -22.05 -15.57
C THR A 1025 -5.44 -20.66 -15.18
N LEU A 1026 -6.17 -20.58 -14.07
CA LEU A 1026 -6.64 -19.33 -13.45
C LEU A 1026 -5.49 -18.46 -12.91
N SER A 1027 -4.48 -19.10 -12.28
CA SER A 1027 -3.35 -18.39 -11.66
C SER A 1027 -2.37 -17.82 -12.69
N PHE A 1028 -2.20 -18.49 -13.83
CA PHE A 1028 -1.36 -18.03 -14.94
C PHE A 1028 -1.71 -16.60 -15.37
N TRP A 1029 -3.00 -16.29 -15.57
CA TRP A 1029 -3.45 -14.95 -16.01
C TRP A 1029 -3.18 -13.84 -14.97
N ARG A 1030 -2.99 -14.19 -13.70
CA ARG A 1030 -2.60 -13.24 -12.64
C ARG A 1030 -1.10 -12.84 -12.75
N GLY A 1031 -0.28 -13.70 -13.35
CA GLY A 1031 1.15 -13.50 -13.59
C GLY A 1031 1.55 -13.17 -15.04
N TRP A 1032 0.69 -13.47 -16.02
CA TRP A 1032 0.88 -13.23 -17.45
C TRP A 1032 0.26 -11.88 -17.88
N HIS A 1033 1.04 -11.04 -18.56
CA HIS A 1033 0.65 -9.71 -19.03
C HIS A 1033 -0.05 -8.88 -17.93
N ARG A 1034 0.48 -8.95 -16.70
CA ARG A 1034 -0.20 -8.55 -15.44
C ARG A 1034 -0.76 -7.12 -15.43
N SER A 1035 -0.15 -6.17 -16.14
CA SER A 1035 -0.71 -4.81 -16.25
C SER A 1035 -2.04 -4.78 -17.02
N TYR A 1036 -2.12 -5.52 -18.14
CA TYR A 1036 -3.34 -5.69 -18.93
C TYR A 1036 -4.38 -6.54 -18.18
N TYR A 1037 -3.99 -7.62 -17.48
CA TYR A 1037 -4.90 -8.35 -16.60
C TYR A 1037 -5.56 -7.42 -15.55
N ARG A 1038 -4.77 -6.56 -14.90
CA ARG A 1038 -5.28 -5.56 -13.94
C ARG A 1038 -6.15 -4.48 -14.60
N TRP A 1039 -5.86 -4.13 -15.85
CA TRP A 1039 -6.68 -3.23 -16.65
C TRP A 1039 -8.06 -3.84 -16.96
N LEU A 1040 -8.10 -5.09 -17.44
CA LEU A 1040 -9.33 -5.85 -17.69
C LEU A 1040 -10.16 -6.00 -16.41
N LEU A 1041 -9.51 -6.25 -15.26
CA LEU A 1041 -10.18 -6.27 -13.96
C LEU A 1041 -10.88 -4.93 -13.67
N ARG A 1042 -10.17 -3.81 -13.76
CA ARG A 1042 -10.66 -2.47 -13.41
C ARG A 1042 -11.79 -1.98 -14.32
N TYR A 1043 -11.65 -2.16 -15.64
CA TYR A 1043 -12.52 -1.49 -16.61
C TYR A 1043 -13.57 -2.39 -17.28
N ILE A 1044 -13.47 -3.72 -17.17
CA ILE A 1044 -14.46 -4.67 -17.72
C ILE A 1044 -15.05 -5.56 -16.63
N TYR A 1045 -14.24 -6.42 -16.01
CA TYR A 1045 -14.70 -7.52 -15.16
C TYR A 1045 -15.42 -7.05 -13.89
N ILE A 1046 -14.85 -6.08 -13.16
CA ILE A 1046 -15.46 -5.52 -11.96
C ILE A 1046 -16.78 -4.79 -12.31
N PRO A 1047 -16.82 -3.88 -13.33
CA PRO A 1047 -18.07 -3.27 -13.79
C PRO A 1047 -19.19 -4.25 -14.21
N LEU A 1048 -18.86 -5.41 -14.80
CA LEU A 1048 -19.85 -6.45 -15.14
C LEU A 1048 -20.39 -7.22 -13.90
N GLY A 1049 -19.73 -7.08 -12.74
CA GLY A 1049 -20.14 -7.64 -11.46
C GLY A 1049 -19.32 -8.85 -10.98
N GLY A 1050 -18.21 -9.17 -11.65
CA GLY A 1050 -17.30 -10.26 -11.30
C GLY A 1050 -17.91 -11.66 -11.42
N THR A 1051 -17.31 -12.62 -10.71
CA THR A 1051 -17.78 -14.00 -10.62
C THR A 1051 -18.64 -14.27 -9.39
N ASP A 1052 -19.53 -15.26 -9.50
CA ASP A 1052 -20.29 -15.81 -8.38
C ASP A 1052 -20.85 -17.17 -8.79
N PHE A 1053 -20.27 -18.27 -8.29
CA PHE A 1053 -20.70 -19.64 -8.64
C PHE A 1053 -21.75 -20.21 -7.65
N SER A 1054 -22.36 -19.39 -6.79
CA SER A 1054 -23.28 -19.87 -5.74
C SER A 1054 -24.67 -20.32 -6.23
N SER A 1055 -25.02 -20.13 -7.51
CA SER A 1055 -26.20 -20.74 -8.14
C SER A 1055 -25.99 -20.87 -9.66
N ALA A 1056 -26.77 -21.74 -10.32
CA ALA A 1056 -26.65 -21.98 -11.76
C ALA A 1056 -26.78 -20.69 -12.60
N ALA A 1057 -27.77 -19.83 -12.31
CA ALA A 1057 -27.95 -18.55 -13.01
C ALA A 1057 -26.75 -17.60 -12.84
N LYS A 1058 -26.15 -17.57 -11.64
CA LYS A 1058 -24.95 -16.75 -11.37
C LYS A 1058 -23.69 -17.36 -12.00
N ALA A 1059 -23.58 -18.69 -12.05
CA ALA A 1059 -22.52 -19.39 -12.76
C ALA A 1059 -22.59 -19.13 -14.27
N VAL A 1060 -23.79 -19.13 -14.87
CA VAL A 1060 -24.00 -18.71 -16.27
C VAL A 1060 -23.57 -17.25 -16.46
N LYS A 1061 -23.99 -16.31 -15.60
CA LYS A 1061 -23.50 -14.92 -15.66
C LYS A 1061 -21.97 -14.83 -15.54
N SER A 1062 -21.35 -15.67 -14.71
CA SER A 1062 -19.90 -15.74 -14.53
C SER A 1062 -19.18 -16.20 -15.79
N VAL A 1063 -19.69 -17.26 -16.44
CA VAL A 1063 -19.19 -17.75 -17.74
C VAL A 1063 -19.38 -16.70 -18.84
N VAL A 1064 -20.54 -16.03 -18.91
CA VAL A 1064 -20.77 -14.91 -19.84
C VAL A 1064 -19.76 -13.78 -19.59
N THR A 1065 -19.49 -13.44 -18.33
CA THR A 1065 -18.51 -12.39 -17.97
C THR A 1065 -17.09 -12.78 -18.42
N TYR A 1066 -16.68 -14.05 -18.26
CA TYR A 1066 -15.42 -14.54 -18.83
C TYR A 1066 -15.41 -14.51 -20.36
N LEU A 1067 -16.49 -14.94 -21.02
CA LEU A 1067 -16.60 -14.90 -22.49
C LEU A 1067 -16.52 -13.47 -23.02
N THR A 1068 -17.17 -12.48 -22.38
CA THR A 1068 -17.05 -11.07 -22.75
C THR A 1068 -15.62 -10.56 -22.60
N VAL A 1069 -14.95 -10.87 -21.48
CA VAL A 1069 -13.56 -10.48 -21.25
C VAL A 1069 -12.62 -11.11 -22.28
N PHE A 1070 -12.70 -12.42 -22.53
CA PHE A 1070 -11.83 -13.10 -23.48
C PHE A 1070 -12.15 -12.78 -24.95
N THR A 1071 -13.40 -12.45 -25.28
CA THR A 1071 -13.78 -11.90 -26.59
C THR A 1071 -13.15 -10.52 -26.81
N PHE A 1072 -13.16 -9.63 -25.79
CA PHE A 1072 -12.44 -8.37 -25.87
C PHE A 1072 -10.92 -8.58 -26.01
N VAL A 1073 -10.34 -9.54 -25.27
CA VAL A 1073 -8.91 -9.89 -25.40
C VAL A 1073 -8.57 -10.35 -26.82
N ALA A 1074 -9.40 -11.19 -27.44
CA ALA A 1074 -9.21 -11.60 -28.83
C ALA A 1074 -9.29 -10.41 -29.79
N LEU A 1075 -10.40 -9.66 -29.77
CA LEU A 1075 -10.64 -8.50 -30.64
C LEU A 1075 -9.58 -7.39 -30.49
N TRP A 1076 -9.01 -7.22 -29.29
CA TRP A 1076 -7.94 -6.27 -29.02
C TRP A 1076 -6.58 -6.72 -29.57
N HIS A 1077 -6.35 -8.03 -29.67
CA HIS A 1077 -5.12 -8.60 -30.24
C HIS A 1077 -5.16 -8.67 -31.77
N ASP A 1078 -6.20 -9.27 -32.35
CA ASP A 1078 -6.34 -9.49 -33.80
C ASP A 1078 -7.79 -9.91 -34.12
N ILE A 1079 -8.37 -9.45 -35.23
CA ILE A 1079 -9.77 -9.75 -35.60
C ILE A 1079 -9.91 -11.16 -36.23
N LYS A 1080 -8.80 -11.91 -36.39
CA LYS A 1080 -8.79 -13.29 -36.89
C LYS A 1080 -9.59 -14.26 -36.00
N LEU A 1081 -10.48 -15.03 -36.63
CA LEU A 1081 -11.30 -16.07 -35.99
C LEU A 1081 -10.49 -17.04 -35.12
N ASN A 1082 -9.25 -17.38 -35.51
CA ASN A 1082 -8.39 -18.28 -34.73
C ASN A 1082 -8.10 -17.76 -33.32
N LEU A 1083 -7.96 -16.45 -33.12
CA LEU A 1083 -7.77 -15.85 -31.78
C LEU A 1083 -9.07 -15.81 -30.98
N LEU A 1084 -10.23 -15.68 -31.64
CA LEU A 1084 -11.53 -15.78 -30.99
C LEU A 1084 -11.79 -17.21 -30.48
N VAL A 1085 -11.52 -18.21 -31.32
CA VAL A 1085 -11.59 -19.64 -30.96
C VAL A 1085 -10.62 -19.96 -29.82
N TRP A 1086 -9.37 -19.49 -29.89
CA TRP A 1086 -8.41 -19.60 -28.77
C TRP A 1086 -8.96 -18.97 -27.48
N GLY A 1087 -9.50 -17.75 -27.54
CA GLY A 1087 -10.05 -17.07 -26.36
C GLY A 1087 -11.20 -17.83 -25.71
N TRP A 1088 -12.07 -18.45 -26.51
CA TRP A 1088 -13.17 -19.29 -26.01
C TRP A 1088 -12.69 -20.66 -25.50
N LEU A 1089 -11.67 -21.26 -26.13
CA LEU A 1089 -11.03 -22.48 -25.62
C LEU A 1089 -10.36 -22.26 -24.25
N ILE A 1090 -9.76 -21.08 -24.01
CA ILE A 1090 -9.23 -20.73 -22.70
C ILE A 1090 -10.35 -20.69 -21.64
N VAL A 1091 -11.52 -20.10 -21.95
CA VAL A 1091 -12.67 -20.08 -21.03
C VAL A 1091 -13.22 -21.49 -20.80
N LEU A 1092 -13.29 -22.34 -21.83
CA LEU A 1092 -13.65 -23.75 -21.70
C LEU A 1092 -12.68 -24.50 -20.76
N PHE A 1093 -11.37 -24.25 -20.87
CA PHE A 1093 -10.34 -24.89 -20.06
C PHE A 1093 -10.19 -24.29 -18.64
N PHE A 1094 -10.93 -23.22 -18.29
CA PHE A 1094 -11.12 -22.82 -16.89
C PHE A 1094 -12.12 -23.74 -16.16
N LEU A 1095 -13.12 -24.27 -16.87
CA LEU A 1095 -14.23 -25.01 -16.26
C LEU A 1095 -13.77 -26.28 -15.52
N PRO A 1096 -12.81 -27.10 -16.03
CA PRO A 1096 -12.24 -28.22 -15.29
C PRO A 1096 -11.56 -27.81 -13.97
N GLU A 1097 -10.81 -26.71 -13.95
CA GLU A 1097 -10.16 -26.21 -12.73
C GLU A 1097 -11.20 -25.73 -11.70
N ILE A 1098 -12.23 -25.01 -12.14
CA ILE A 1098 -13.34 -24.55 -11.28
C ILE A 1098 -14.13 -25.74 -10.72
N ALA A 1099 -14.48 -26.72 -11.58
CA ALA A 1099 -15.19 -27.93 -11.17
C ALA A 1099 -14.37 -28.80 -10.21
N ALA A 1100 -13.05 -28.95 -10.44
CA ALA A 1100 -12.17 -29.69 -9.55
C ALA A 1100 -12.06 -29.05 -8.15
N ASN A 1101 -12.00 -27.71 -8.07
CA ASN A 1101 -12.03 -27.01 -6.77
C ASN A 1101 -13.35 -27.25 -6.00
N TYR A 1102 -14.49 -27.24 -6.70
CA TYR A 1102 -15.80 -27.51 -6.11
C TYR A 1102 -15.98 -28.98 -5.66
N LEU A 1103 -15.50 -29.95 -6.45
CA LEU A 1103 -15.57 -31.38 -6.15
C LEU A 1103 -14.59 -31.81 -5.04
N PHE A 1104 -13.40 -31.21 -5.00
CA PHE A 1104 -12.33 -31.53 -4.05
C PHE A 1104 -11.99 -30.33 -3.15
N PRO A 1105 -12.96 -29.82 -2.36
CA PRO A 1105 -12.82 -28.55 -1.66
C PRO A 1105 -11.75 -28.66 -0.57
N LYS A 1106 -10.73 -27.80 -0.70
CA LYS A 1106 -9.47 -27.79 0.07
C LYS A 1106 -9.65 -28.07 1.56
N ARG A 1107 -10.65 -27.42 2.18
CA ARG A 1107 -10.96 -27.54 3.63
C ARG A 1107 -11.20 -28.98 4.11
N LYS A 1108 -11.80 -29.85 3.28
CA LYS A 1108 -12.09 -31.25 3.67
C LYS A 1108 -10.83 -32.12 3.61
N TRP A 1109 -9.96 -31.84 2.66
CA TRP A 1109 -8.83 -32.70 2.30
C TRP A 1109 -7.52 -32.32 3.00
N GLU A 1110 -7.23 -31.02 3.11
CA GLU A 1110 -5.99 -30.52 3.73
C GLU A 1110 -5.91 -30.87 5.23
N ALA A 1111 -7.04 -30.88 5.94
CA ALA A 1111 -7.10 -31.26 7.35
C ALA A 1111 -7.04 -32.79 7.58
N ALA A 1112 -7.52 -33.60 6.64
CA ALA A 1112 -7.66 -35.06 6.83
C ALA A 1112 -6.51 -35.87 6.21
N ARG A 1113 -6.03 -35.48 5.02
CA ARG A 1113 -5.01 -36.19 4.23
C ARG A 1113 -4.15 -35.22 3.40
N PRO A 1114 -3.37 -34.31 4.02
CA PRO A 1114 -2.66 -33.23 3.33
C PRO A 1114 -1.73 -33.71 2.21
N THR A 1115 -0.98 -34.80 2.41
CA THR A 1115 -0.11 -35.36 1.36
C THR A 1115 -0.92 -35.91 0.19
N ALA A 1116 -2.02 -36.63 0.43
CA ALA A 1116 -2.89 -37.14 -0.64
C ALA A 1116 -3.54 -35.99 -1.43
N TYR A 1117 -3.94 -34.91 -0.73
CA TYR A 1117 -4.45 -33.70 -1.38
C TYR A 1117 -3.40 -33.04 -2.29
N ARG A 1118 -2.15 -32.92 -1.82
CA ARG A 1118 -1.04 -32.40 -2.64
C ARG A 1118 -0.80 -33.25 -3.89
N MET A 1119 -0.89 -34.58 -3.80
CA MET A 1119 -0.73 -35.44 -4.97
C MET A 1119 -1.92 -35.33 -5.94
N LEU A 1120 -3.15 -35.26 -5.43
CA LEU A 1120 -4.35 -35.03 -6.24
C LEU A 1120 -4.29 -33.67 -6.97
N CYS A 1121 -3.90 -32.60 -6.29
CA CYS A 1121 -3.64 -31.29 -6.91
C CYS A 1121 -2.52 -31.36 -7.95
N GLY A 1122 -1.49 -32.18 -7.75
CA GLY A 1122 -0.44 -32.43 -8.72
C GLY A 1122 -0.97 -33.05 -10.02
N VAL A 1123 -1.82 -34.07 -9.93
CA VAL A 1123 -2.46 -34.71 -11.10
C VAL A 1123 -3.37 -33.73 -11.84
N GLY A 1124 -4.24 -33.01 -11.12
CA GLY A 1124 -5.10 -31.99 -11.73
C GLY A 1124 -4.31 -30.87 -12.41
N ALA A 1125 -3.17 -30.48 -11.84
CA ALA A 1125 -2.28 -29.48 -12.42
C ALA A 1125 -1.54 -29.98 -13.69
N VAL A 1126 -1.22 -31.28 -13.81
CA VAL A 1126 -0.73 -31.84 -15.09
C VAL A 1126 -1.79 -31.66 -16.18
N GLY A 1127 -3.06 -31.94 -15.85
CA GLY A 1127 -4.19 -31.70 -16.75
C GLY A 1127 -4.30 -30.23 -17.19
N ASN A 1128 -4.23 -29.28 -16.24
CA ASN A 1128 -4.24 -27.85 -16.52
C ASN A 1128 -3.09 -27.42 -17.45
N VAL A 1129 -1.85 -27.89 -17.20
CA VAL A 1129 -0.68 -27.57 -18.03
C VAL A 1129 -0.85 -28.11 -19.45
N LEU A 1130 -1.33 -29.36 -19.60
CA LEU A 1130 -1.58 -29.96 -20.92
C LEU A 1130 -2.69 -29.22 -21.68
N MET A 1131 -3.80 -28.84 -21.02
CA MET A 1131 -4.87 -28.05 -21.63
C MET A 1131 -4.38 -26.65 -22.06
N MET A 1132 -3.62 -25.97 -21.21
CA MET A 1132 -3.02 -24.67 -21.54
C MET A 1132 -2.02 -24.79 -22.70
N MET A 1133 -1.21 -25.85 -22.77
CA MET A 1133 -0.35 -26.12 -23.92
C MET A 1133 -1.19 -26.31 -25.19
N MET A 1134 -2.19 -27.19 -25.18
CA MET A 1134 -3.06 -27.47 -26.34
C MET A 1134 -3.76 -26.20 -26.88
N ALA A 1135 -4.31 -25.35 -26.00
CA ALA A 1135 -4.91 -24.08 -26.43
C ALA A 1135 -3.92 -23.20 -27.19
N ASN A 1136 -2.73 -22.98 -26.63
CA ASN A 1136 -1.73 -22.10 -27.23
C ASN A 1136 -1.06 -22.71 -28.48
N LEU A 1137 -0.99 -24.05 -28.57
CA LEU A 1137 -0.63 -24.79 -29.79
C LEU A 1137 -1.60 -24.48 -30.95
N VAL A 1138 -2.91 -24.53 -30.70
CA VAL A 1138 -3.94 -24.19 -31.71
C VAL A 1138 -3.88 -22.71 -32.09
N GLY A 1139 -3.78 -21.82 -31.10
CA GLY A 1139 -3.81 -20.37 -31.32
C GLY A 1139 -2.57 -19.80 -32.03
N PHE A 1140 -1.37 -20.34 -31.76
CA PHE A 1140 -0.10 -19.68 -32.10
C PHE A 1140 1.00 -20.58 -32.69
N ALA A 1141 0.80 -21.89 -32.87
CA ALA A 1141 1.84 -22.79 -33.38
C ALA A 1141 1.43 -23.66 -34.57
N VAL A 1142 0.41 -24.51 -34.42
CA VAL A 1142 0.12 -25.62 -35.37
C VAL A 1142 -1.31 -25.67 -35.89
N GLY A 1143 -2.21 -24.83 -35.36
CA GLY A 1143 -3.63 -24.84 -35.74
C GLY A 1143 -4.39 -26.09 -35.28
N LEU A 1144 -5.59 -26.29 -35.81
CA LEU A 1144 -6.43 -27.45 -35.50
C LEU A 1144 -5.87 -28.73 -36.15
N ASP A 1145 -5.54 -28.68 -37.44
CA ASP A 1145 -5.04 -29.84 -38.21
C ASP A 1145 -3.74 -30.41 -37.63
N GLY A 1146 -2.84 -29.52 -37.18
CA GLY A 1146 -1.60 -29.90 -36.51
C GLY A 1146 -1.83 -30.49 -35.11
N LEU A 1147 -2.80 -29.96 -34.33
CA LEU A 1147 -3.20 -30.57 -33.06
C LEU A 1147 -3.83 -31.96 -33.29
N GLU A 1148 -4.67 -32.11 -34.31
CA GLU A 1148 -5.30 -33.39 -34.64
C GLU A 1148 -4.25 -34.45 -35.00
N SER A 1149 -3.21 -34.07 -35.76
CA SER A 1149 -2.05 -34.91 -36.06
C SER A 1149 -1.29 -35.33 -34.79
N ILE A 1150 -1.00 -34.39 -33.88
CA ILE A 1150 -0.35 -34.66 -32.58
C ILE A 1150 -1.18 -35.64 -31.74
N ILE A 1151 -2.49 -35.42 -31.62
CA ILE A 1151 -3.40 -36.30 -30.86
C ILE A 1151 -3.46 -37.69 -31.48
N LYS A 1152 -3.58 -37.80 -32.81
CA LYS A 1152 -3.57 -39.09 -33.53
C LYS A 1152 -2.28 -39.87 -33.28
N GLY A 1153 -1.11 -39.21 -33.37
CA GLY A 1153 0.19 -39.85 -33.10
C GLY A 1153 0.34 -40.30 -31.64
N ILE A 1154 -0.06 -39.46 -30.68
CA ILE A 1154 0.03 -39.78 -29.25
C ILE A 1154 -0.83 -41.00 -28.85
N PHE A 1155 -2.07 -41.09 -29.36
CA PHE A 1155 -3.01 -42.12 -28.91
C PHE A 1155 -3.07 -43.39 -29.79
N ARG A 1156 -2.50 -43.40 -31.01
CA ARG A 1156 -2.45 -44.60 -31.86
C ARG A 1156 -1.14 -45.36 -31.78
N GLU A 1157 -0.03 -44.70 -31.43
CA GLU A 1157 1.28 -45.33 -31.39
C GLU A 1157 1.67 -45.69 -29.95
N TYR A 1158 2.24 -46.89 -29.75
CA TYR A 1158 2.79 -47.28 -28.45
C TYR A 1158 3.87 -46.30 -27.95
N GLN A 1159 4.70 -45.79 -28.86
CA GLN A 1159 5.69 -44.75 -28.56
C GLN A 1159 5.04 -43.42 -28.12
N GLY A 1160 3.88 -43.09 -28.68
CA GLY A 1160 3.06 -41.94 -28.28
C GLY A 1160 2.51 -42.07 -26.85
N LEU A 1161 2.03 -43.26 -26.48
CA LEU A 1161 1.52 -43.54 -25.13
C LEU A 1161 2.65 -43.57 -24.08
N VAL A 1162 3.81 -44.16 -24.41
CA VAL A 1162 5.01 -44.14 -23.54
C VAL A 1162 5.53 -42.70 -23.37
N PHE A 1163 5.55 -41.90 -24.44
CA PHE A 1163 5.87 -40.48 -24.35
C PHE A 1163 4.87 -39.71 -23.49
N LEU A 1164 3.55 -39.94 -23.64
CA LEU A 1164 2.54 -39.27 -22.82
C LEU A 1164 2.69 -39.60 -21.33
N GLY A 1165 2.91 -40.87 -20.98
CA GLY A 1165 3.14 -41.30 -19.61
C GLY A 1165 4.39 -40.68 -18.98
N THR A 1166 5.52 -40.71 -19.69
CA THR A 1166 6.79 -40.09 -19.23
C THR A 1166 6.71 -38.57 -19.14
N ALA A 1167 6.06 -37.90 -20.10
CA ALA A 1167 5.80 -36.46 -20.06
C ALA A 1167 4.90 -36.07 -18.88
N CYS A 1168 3.84 -36.83 -18.60
CA CYS A 1168 2.99 -36.60 -17.43
C CYS A 1168 3.77 -36.77 -16.12
N GLY A 1169 4.66 -37.76 -16.03
CA GLY A 1169 5.55 -37.94 -14.88
C GLY A 1169 6.52 -36.77 -14.69
N ALA A 1170 7.19 -36.32 -15.76
CA ALA A 1170 8.10 -35.17 -15.72
C ALA A 1170 7.38 -33.86 -15.35
N LEU A 1171 6.20 -33.61 -15.94
CA LEU A 1171 5.34 -32.47 -15.58
C LEU A 1171 4.89 -32.53 -14.11
N PHE A 1172 4.48 -33.71 -13.62
CA PHE A 1172 4.10 -33.90 -12.23
C PHE A 1172 5.26 -33.56 -11.28
N VAL A 1173 6.47 -34.05 -11.55
CA VAL A 1173 7.67 -33.70 -10.77
C VAL A 1173 7.94 -32.19 -10.80
N GLY A 1174 7.89 -31.56 -11.97
CA GLY A 1174 8.01 -30.10 -12.11
C GLY A 1174 6.98 -29.34 -11.27
N ILE A 1175 5.72 -29.79 -11.26
CA ILE A 1175 4.63 -29.21 -10.46
C ILE A 1175 4.88 -29.40 -8.96
N GLN A 1176 5.40 -30.57 -8.53
CA GLN A 1176 5.74 -30.79 -7.12
C GLN A 1176 6.87 -29.86 -6.65
N VAL A 1177 7.84 -29.56 -7.51
CA VAL A 1177 8.86 -28.52 -7.27
C VAL A 1177 8.22 -27.12 -7.24
N MET A 1178 7.29 -26.79 -8.13
CA MET A 1178 6.56 -25.51 -8.10
C MET A 1178 5.76 -25.32 -6.80
N PHE A 1179 5.12 -26.36 -6.28
CA PHE A 1179 4.40 -26.31 -4.99
C PHE A 1179 5.35 -25.97 -3.82
N GLU A 1180 6.54 -26.57 -3.77
CA GLU A 1180 7.53 -26.28 -2.73
C GLU A 1180 8.17 -24.89 -2.91
N ILE A 1181 8.28 -24.38 -4.14
CA ILE A 1181 8.61 -22.97 -4.40
C ILE A 1181 7.54 -22.05 -3.79
N ARG A 1182 6.23 -22.33 -3.97
CA ARG A 1182 5.16 -21.53 -3.36
C ARG A 1182 5.16 -21.64 -1.82
N ALA A 1183 5.42 -22.82 -1.27
CA ALA A 1183 5.62 -22.98 0.18
C ALA A 1183 6.83 -22.17 0.68
N GLY A 1184 7.92 -22.14 -0.09
CA GLY A 1184 9.11 -21.32 0.16
C GLY A 1184 8.90 -19.81 -0.01
N GLU A 1185 7.92 -19.37 -0.80
CA GLU A 1185 7.46 -17.97 -0.85
C GLU A 1185 6.65 -17.63 0.41
N LEU A 1186 5.69 -18.47 0.82
CA LEU A 1186 4.90 -18.28 2.04
C LEU A 1186 5.76 -18.29 3.33
N ARG A 1187 6.81 -19.13 3.39
CA ARG A 1187 7.83 -19.11 4.47
C ARG A 1187 8.63 -17.80 4.54
N ARG A 1188 8.62 -16.98 3.49
CA ARG A 1188 9.27 -15.66 3.42
C ARG A 1188 8.27 -14.49 3.47
N GLY A 1189 7.02 -14.75 3.85
CA GLY A 1189 5.92 -13.76 3.86
C GLY A 1189 5.42 -13.36 2.46
N VAL A 1190 5.99 -13.92 1.38
CA VAL A 1190 5.68 -13.57 -0.01
C VAL A 1190 4.44 -14.32 -0.48
N ASN A 1191 3.47 -13.58 -1.04
CA ASN A 1191 2.29 -14.17 -1.66
C ASN A 1191 1.91 -13.40 -2.94
N LEU A 1192 2.35 -13.91 -4.09
CA LEU A 1192 2.12 -13.27 -5.40
C LEU A 1192 0.70 -13.49 -5.93
N LYS A 1193 -0.06 -14.44 -5.34
CA LYS A 1193 -1.37 -14.93 -5.83
C LYS A 1193 -1.34 -15.49 -7.27
N CYS A 1194 -0.18 -16.00 -7.70
CA CYS A 1194 0.10 -16.74 -8.94
C CYS A 1194 1.29 -17.70 -8.75
#